data_AF-A0A9E2MII0-F1
#
_entry.id   AF-A0A9E2MII0-F1
#
_cell.length_a   1.000
_cell.length_b   1.000
_cell.length_c   1.000
_cell.angle_alpha   90.00
_cell.angle_beta   90.00
_cell.angle_gamma   90.00
#
_symmetry.space_group_name_H-M   'P 1'
#
loop_
_entity.id
_entity.type
_entity.pdbx_description
1 polymer ?
#
loop_
_entity_poly.entity_id
_entity_poly.type
_entity_poly.pdbx_seq_one_letter_code
_entity_poly.pdbx_strand_id
1 'polypeptide(L)'
;MAKKRIHGLDFLRGVAIFFMLVTHINAVFITKGNYALDKLSWFGATCCFSAFLFCFAFIYGKQITANKWDTKKQWKRFGQIILVYYISALLAAFFLYPPLSLAETGEILILKHIPLYTEFILAFALYILLIIPFRPVLKQIRRFPIAAIILSIFVYVLSRWLYTIDVPTWFVTTKALFVGDAHMHTFGVLSYAPIFMLGFLFGALKDNAYKKNLLYTLFGLSSIAASILRLTDYSLWYRFPPSSLFLLYGVAYILGLLLLYPYLKKIRPLHQYMLFLGQNALNIFILNIIVILGSFFLFHHQTIAHTYILLLYISLIGAISLLVMFLQKYTHRKQRRFFKKKKSIIFLSLLAIGLFGFAVSFVVSFFSHPESNPFARIILPNTNVCELVERDDSNIVAVSLDKTWLLLGDEFTQEEQTLTLNITLNDSFNFTYPEQTIRAIRFELFTTNNTSTSIIEEFIPTSTPQIYDMEQIIDGAKLLPGDYIAQLTLSFDCGDITQLTDIFHISYPYYVLWSIDWEGYDMKNEFLDEMARFSDEYGIPMSHFFNPRLLMTASIPQERKDYIVGWVKKRLQENGGTDSLDLHIHMFYDLAKAMDIEVQKEIKVALTPTSSIQMTTTTLPQWGYYLPDGYDIPFSSLSKKDTGKALQYALDIFKRNNLPRPTAFRAGGWFADSETLQVLEEYSFLIDTSGRTAYTFGTNNMAGDWHLAANSQPYRPNRFDQNAKTAPQIQLWEFPNNGADSWWSSTQELLDRFEQNWPTRPEVLTQKTTIVYLSHPEWFDRDTPKLNELFPHIDQYSYLKDAGPVLYINFDDLYHIWGITNTIK
;
A
#
# COMPACT_ATOMS: atom_id res chain seq x y z
N MET A 1 42.65 -44.80 9.19
CA MET A 1 41.76 -44.90 8.00
C MET A 1 41.42 -43.50 7.49
N ALA A 2 41.88 -43.13 6.29
CA ALA A 2 41.51 -41.87 5.65
C ALA A 2 39.98 -41.80 5.46
N LYS A 3 39.33 -40.74 5.95
CA LYS A 3 37.90 -40.52 5.70
C LYS A 3 37.68 -40.49 4.18
N LYS A 4 36.98 -41.50 3.64
CA LYS A 4 36.60 -41.54 2.22
C LYS A 4 35.83 -40.25 1.89
N ARG A 5 36.50 -39.37 1.14
CA ARG A 5 36.02 -38.05 0.73
C ARG A 5 34.87 -38.24 -0.27
N ILE A 6 33.85 -37.39 -0.20
CA ILE A 6 32.68 -37.49 -1.08
C ILE A 6 32.85 -36.46 -2.20
N HIS A 7 33.46 -36.89 -3.30
CA HIS A 7 33.80 -36.01 -4.41
C HIS A 7 32.59 -35.30 -5.03
N GLY A 8 31.40 -35.92 -5.04
CA GLY A 8 30.18 -35.25 -5.52
C GLY A 8 29.79 -34.00 -4.71
N LEU A 9 29.98 -34.03 -3.39
CA LEU A 9 29.72 -32.86 -2.53
C LEU A 9 30.80 -31.79 -2.66
N ASP A 10 32.07 -32.20 -2.80
CA ASP A 10 33.13 -31.25 -3.08
C ASP A 10 32.90 -30.59 -4.46
N PHE A 11 32.41 -31.32 -5.45
CA PHE A 11 32.06 -30.77 -6.76
C PHE A 11 30.88 -29.80 -6.67
N LEU A 12 29.76 -30.17 -6.01
CA LEU A 12 28.62 -29.28 -5.78
C LEU A 12 29.04 -27.98 -5.10
N ARG A 13 29.86 -28.08 -4.04
CA ARG A 13 30.43 -26.93 -3.34
C ARG A 13 31.34 -26.10 -4.24
N GLY A 14 32.13 -26.74 -5.11
CA GLY A 14 33.00 -26.07 -6.08
C GLY A 14 32.23 -25.23 -7.09
N VAL A 15 31.15 -25.78 -7.65
CA VAL A 15 30.28 -25.06 -8.58
C VAL A 15 29.59 -23.89 -7.87
N ALA A 16 29.12 -24.07 -6.63
CA ALA A 16 28.56 -22.97 -5.84
C ALA A 16 29.58 -21.85 -5.57
N ILE A 17 30.85 -22.17 -5.28
CA ILE A 17 31.90 -21.15 -5.15
C ILE A 17 32.09 -20.42 -6.48
N PHE A 18 32.17 -21.15 -7.59
CA PHE A 18 32.34 -20.53 -8.90
C PHE A 18 31.24 -19.53 -9.20
N PHE A 19 29.97 -19.91 -9.00
CA PHE A 19 28.85 -18.98 -9.19
C PHE A 19 28.85 -17.81 -8.21
N MET A 20 29.24 -18.02 -6.95
CA MET A 20 29.39 -16.93 -5.98
C MET A 20 30.47 -15.92 -6.43
N LEU A 21 31.62 -16.40 -6.93
CA LEU A 21 32.65 -15.53 -7.50
C LEU A 21 32.08 -14.73 -8.67
N VAL A 22 31.32 -15.39 -9.55
CA VAL A 22 30.69 -14.72 -10.69
C VAL A 22 29.73 -13.62 -10.21
N THR A 23 28.80 -13.96 -9.31
CA THR A 23 27.83 -13.00 -8.76
C THR A 23 28.53 -11.80 -8.10
N HIS A 24 29.61 -12.01 -7.35
CA HIS A 24 30.32 -10.92 -6.67
C HIS A 24 31.07 -10.02 -7.66
N ILE A 25 31.73 -10.59 -8.68
CA ILE A 25 32.37 -9.77 -9.71
C ILE A 25 31.31 -8.95 -10.46
N ASN A 26 30.17 -9.56 -10.79
CA ASN A 26 29.06 -8.86 -11.46
C ASN A 26 28.54 -7.70 -10.64
N ALA A 27 28.21 -7.96 -9.37
CA ALA A 27 27.62 -6.99 -8.47
C ALA A 27 28.54 -5.80 -8.16
N VAL A 28 29.86 -6.01 -8.25
CA VAL A 28 30.84 -4.99 -7.89
C VAL A 28 31.31 -4.18 -9.12
N PHE A 29 31.50 -4.81 -10.27
CA PHE A 29 32.16 -4.16 -11.41
C PHE A 29 31.23 -3.77 -12.57
N ILE A 30 29.94 -4.14 -12.53
CA ILE A 30 29.02 -3.94 -13.66
C ILE A 30 27.86 -3.03 -13.26
N THR A 31 27.72 -1.93 -13.99
CA THR A 31 26.62 -0.94 -13.87
C THR A 31 25.48 -1.20 -14.84
N LYS A 32 25.77 -1.61 -16.07
CA LYS A 32 24.74 -1.86 -17.11
C LYS A 32 24.38 -3.34 -17.19
N GLY A 33 23.13 -3.65 -17.52
CA GLY A 33 22.67 -5.03 -17.57
C GLY A 33 23.28 -5.81 -18.74
N ASN A 34 24.13 -6.81 -18.47
CA ASN A 34 24.43 -7.84 -19.46
C ASN A 34 23.50 -9.02 -19.21
N TYR A 35 22.50 -9.19 -20.07
CA TYR A 35 21.47 -10.21 -19.88
C TYR A 35 22.03 -11.59 -19.50
N ALA A 36 23.08 -12.06 -20.18
CA ALA A 36 23.65 -13.38 -19.89
C ALA A 36 24.32 -13.43 -18.51
N LEU A 37 25.12 -12.43 -18.16
CA LEU A 37 25.81 -12.37 -16.87
C LEU A 37 24.88 -12.06 -15.71
N ASP A 38 23.82 -11.29 -15.94
CA ASP A 38 22.81 -10.98 -14.93
C ASP A 38 21.96 -12.21 -14.65
N LYS A 39 21.58 -12.97 -15.67
CA LYS A 39 20.93 -14.29 -15.47
C LYS A 39 21.86 -15.26 -14.74
N LEU A 40 23.15 -15.24 -15.04
CA LEU A 40 24.15 -16.07 -14.35
C LEU A 40 24.31 -15.65 -12.88
N SER A 41 24.31 -14.34 -12.61
CA SER A 41 24.45 -13.75 -11.27
C SER A 41 23.20 -13.97 -10.44
N TRP A 42 22.02 -13.80 -11.03
CA TRP A 42 20.73 -14.15 -10.44
C TRP A 42 20.66 -15.63 -10.09
N PHE A 43 21.10 -16.49 -11.01
CA PHE A 43 21.17 -17.93 -10.76
C PHE A 43 22.14 -18.27 -9.62
N GLY A 44 23.31 -17.62 -9.59
CA GLY A 44 24.28 -17.75 -8.51
C GLY A 44 23.73 -17.28 -7.16
N ALA A 45 23.13 -16.10 -7.11
CA ALA A 45 22.51 -15.54 -5.91
C ALA A 45 21.39 -16.45 -5.36
N THR A 46 20.64 -17.11 -6.24
CA THR A 46 19.59 -18.07 -5.90
C THR A 46 20.13 -19.37 -5.31
N CYS A 47 21.15 -19.94 -5.94
CA CYS A 47 21.52 -21.35 -5.70
C CYS A 47 22.66 -21.54 -4.70
N CYS A 48 23.60 -20.58 -4.59
CA CYS A 48 24.86 -20.79 -3.89
C CYS A 48 24.70 -21.06 -2.40
N PHE A 49 23.93 -20.22 -1.69
CA PHE A 49 23.75 -20.37 -0.25
C PHE A 49 23.10 -21.72 0.09
N SER A 50 22.03 -22.07 -0.62
CA SER A 50 21.33 -23.34 -0.46
C SER A 50 22.27 -24.53 -0.66
N ALA A 51 23.14 -24.49 -1.67
CA ALA A 51 24.11 -25.55 -1.94
C ALA A 51 25.18 -25.67 -0.84
N PHE A 52 25.70 -24.54 -0.34
CA PHE A 52 26.64 -24.55 0.78
C PHE A 52 25.99 -25.08 2.06
N LEU A 53 24.77 -24.64 2.37
CA LEU A 53 24.01 -25.08 3.54
C LEU A 53 23.70 -26.57 3.49
N PHE A 54 23.25 -27.08 2.34
CA PHE A 54 23.04 -28.50 2.13
C PHE A 54 24.33 -29.31 2.35
N CYS A 55 25.45 -28.90 1.74
CA CYS A 55 26.74 -29.58 1.92
C CYS A 55 27.20 -29.57 3.38
N PHE A 56 27.00 -28.45 4.07
CA PHE A 56 27.33 -28.27 5.47
C PHE A 56 26.49 -29.22 6.36
N ALA A 57 25.17 -29.21 6.18
CA ALA A 57 24.25 -30.07 6.93
C ALA A 57 24.49 -31.56 6.65
N PHE A 58 24.80 -31.92 5.39
CA PHE A 58 25.16 -33.30 5.01
C PHE A 58 26.32 -33.84 5.84
N ILE A 59 27.37 -33.04 6.02
CA ILE A 59 28.54 -33.45 6.81
C ILE A 59 28.12 -33.76 8.25
N TYR A 60 27.23 -32.96 8.84
CA TYR A 60 26.70 -33.21 10.18
C TYR A 60 25.80 -34.42 10.27
N GLY A 61 24.90 -34.63 9.31
CA GLY A 61 24.10 -35.85 9.19
C GLY A 61 24.98 -37.10 9.20
N LYS A 62 26.06 -37.10 8.41
CA LYS A 62 27.02 -38.20 8.37
C LYS A 62 27.79 -38.37 9.69
N GLN A 63 28.22 -37.28 10.32
CA GLN A 63 28.95 -37.33 11.60
C GLN A 63 28.08 -37.87 12.73
N ILE A 64 26.84 -37.39 12.85
CA ILE A 64 25.90 -37.82 13.88
C ILE A 64 25.45 -39.28 13.63
N THR A 65 25.33 -39.74 12.37
CA THR A 65 25.02 -41.15 12.05
C THR A 65 26.18 -42.10 12.30
N ALA A 66 27.40 -41.66 12.05
CA ALA A 66 28.57 -42.48 12.33
C ALA A 66 28.99 -42.45 13.81
N ASN A 67 28.27 -41.74 14.70
CA ASN A 67 28.70 -41.41 16.07
C ASN A 67 30.13 -40.82 16.13
N LYS A 68 30.55 -40.06 15.09
CA LYS A 68 31.87 -39.42 14.98
C LYS A 68 31.85 -37.94 15.36
N TRP A 69 30.90 -37.55 16.19
CA TRP A 69 30.74 -36.17 16.64
C TRP A 69 31.76 -35.85 17.75
N ASP A 70 32.38 -34.69 17.65
CA ASP A 70 33.31 -34.14 18.64
C ASP A 70 32.92 -32.68 18.91
N THR A 71 32.38 -32.41 20.10
CA THR A 71 31.88 -31.09 20.50
C THR A 71 32.99 -30.05 20.57
N LYS A 72 34.18 -30.42 21.08
CA LYS A 72 35.34 -29.53 21.17
C LYS A 72 35.78 -29.08 19.78
N LYS A 73 35.77 -30.01 18.82
CA LYS A 73 36.06 -29.70 17.42
C LYS A 73 35.03 -28.76 16.80
N GLN A 74 33.74 -28.88 17.14
CA GLN A 74 32.72 -27.96 16.62
C GLN A 74 32.84 -26.56 17.21
N TRP A 75 33.12 -26.43 18.51
CA TRP A 75 33.42 -25.13 19.12
C TRP A 75 34.65 -24.46 18.49
N LYS A 76 35.71 -25.23 18.23
CA LYS A 76 36.87 -24.72 17.49
C LYS A 76 36.47 -24.24 16.09
N ARG A 77 35.61 -24.98 15.40
CA ARG A 77 35.11 -24.61 14.07
C ARG A 77 34.23 -23.35 14.12
N PHE A 78 33.37 -23.22 15.13
CA PHE A 78 32.58 -22.02 15.38
C PHE A 78 33.48 -20.79 15.54
N GLY A 79 34.47 -20.86 16.43
CA GLY A 79 35.43 -19.76 16.61
C GLY A 79 36.21 -19.42 15.35
N GLN A 80 36.57 -20.42 14.53
CA GLN A 80 37.21 -20.18 13.23
C GLN A 80 36.29 -19.45 12.24
N ILE A 81 35.01 -19.82 12.18
CA ILE A 81 34.03 -19.17 11.29
C ILE A 81 33.78 -17.72 11.74
N ILE A 82 33.61 -17.48 13.04
CA ILE A 82 33.43 -16.13 13.59
C ILE A 82 34.67 -15.25 13.36
N LEU A 83 35.87 -15.80 13.56
CA LEU A 83 37.11 -15.07 13.25
C LEU A 83 37.17 -14.69 11.76
N VAL A 84 36.81 -15.62 10.87
CA VAL A 84 36.76 -15.34 9.43
C VAL A 84 35.72 -14.28 9.11
N TYR A 85 34.55 -14.31 9.75
CA TYR A 85 33.55 -13.26 9.62
C TYR A 85 34.13 -11.89 9.97
N TYR A 86 34.71 -11.72 11.16
CA TYR A 86 35.21 -10.41 11.56
C TYR A 86 36.32 -9.89 10.64
N ILE A 87 37.24 -10.76 10.20
CA ILE A 87 38.28 -10.37 9.24
C ILE A 87 37.64 -9.92 7.92
N SER A 88 36.70 -10.71 7.38
CA SER A 88 36.04 -10.38 6.12
C SER A 88 35.15 -9.13 6.22
N ALA A 89 34.44 -8.95 7.33
CA ALA A 89 33.54 -7.82 7.57
C ALA A 89 34.31 -6.50 7.64
N LEU A 90 35.39 -6.46 8.42
CA LEU A 90 36.23 -5.27 8.53
C LEU A 90 36.90 -4.92 7.18
N LEU A 91 37.35 -5.94 6.42
CA LEU A 91 37.90 -5.72 5.09
C LEU A 91 36.84 -5.23 4.10
N ALA A 92 35.64 -5.81 4.12
CA ALA A 92 34.55 -5.40 3.25
C ALA A 92 34.11 -3.96 3.53
N ALA A 93 33.90 -3.61 4.80
CA ALA A 93 33.57 -2.25 5.22
C ALA A 93 34.66 -1.25 4.78
N PHE A 94 35.93 -1.59 5.02
CA PHE A 94 37.06 -0.74 4.61
C PHE A 94 37.14 -0.54 3.08
N PHE A 95 36.95 -1.60 2.28
CA PHE A 95 37.06 -1.50 0.82
C PHE A 95 35.85 -0.82 0.17
N LEU A 96 34.65 -1.02 0.72
CA LEU A 96 33.43 -0.42 0.18
C LEU A 96 33.28 1.04 0.61
N TYR A 97 33.55 1.35 1.88
CA TYR A 97 33.27 2.65 2.50
C TYR A 97 34.48 3.22 3.27
N PRO A 98 35.59 3.58 2.60
CA PRO A 98 36.74 4.20 3.24
C PRO A 98 36.43 5.67 3.64
N PRO A 99 36.89 6.17 4.82
CA PRO A 99 37.65 5.47 5.86
C PRO A 99 36.78 4.76 6.91
N LEU A 100 37.22 3.58 7.37
CA LEU A 100 36.55 2.82 8.42
C LEU A 100 36.68 3.51 9.78
N SER A 101 35.56 3.95 10.37
CA SER A 101 35.55 4.62 11.68
C SER A 101 35.67 3.63 12.86
N LEU A 102 36.13 4.12 14.02
CA LEU A 102 36.14 3.33 15.27
C LEU A 102 34.74 2.94 15.72
N ALA A 103 33.74 3.82 15.51
CA ALA A 103 32.36 3.56 15.85
C ALA A 103 31.81 2.40 15.01
N GLU A 104 31.96 2.47 13.69
CA GLU A 104 31.52 1.42 12.76
C GLU A 104 32.23 0.09 13.02
N THR A 105 33.54 0.13 13.32
CA THR A 105 34.28 -1.05 13.77
C THR A 105 33.64 -1.68 15.01
N GLY A 106 33.26 -0.87 16.00
CA GLY A 106 32.55 -1.30 17.19
C GLY A 106 31.21 -1.94 16.85
N GLU A 107 30.43 -1.31 15.96
CA GLU A 107 29.13 -1.82 15.50
C GLU A 107 29.23 -3.16 14.76
N ILE A 108 30.26 -3.35 13.93
CA ILE A 108 30.54 -4.64 13.27
C ILE A 108 30.89 -5.72 14.30
N LEU A 109 31.69 -5.39 15.31
CA LEU A 109 32.13 -6.35 16.34
C LEU A 109 30.96 -6.86 17.20
N ILE A 110 30.00 -5.98 17.51
CA ILE A 110 28.78 -6.35 18.26
C ILE A 110 27.64 -6.83 17.38
N LEU A 111 27.86 -6.99 16.06
CA LEU A 111 26.86 -7.39 15.07
C LEU A 111 25.67 -6.44 14.97
N LYS A 112 25.83 -5.15 15.28
CA LYS A 112 24.82 -4.14 15.00
C LYS A 112 24.80 -3.82 13.51
N HIS A 113 25.98 -3.73 12.89
CA HIS A 113 26.16 -3.57 11.46
C HIS A 113 26.78 -4.85 10.85
N ILE A 114 26.22 -5.34 9.73
CA ILE A 114 26.72 -6.52 9.01
C ILE A 114 27.08 -6.08 7.58
N PRO A 115 28.37 -5.91 7.26
CA PRO A 115 28.80 -5.49 5.92
C PRO A 115 28.41 -6.48 4.83
N LEU A 116 28.08 -5.95 3.65
CA LEU A 116 27.74 -6.73 2.46
C LEU A 116 28.81 -7.76 2.11
N TYR A 117 28.39 -8.86 1.49
CA TYR A 117 29.20 -10.01 1.08
C TYR A 117 29.76 -10.87 2.22
N THR A 118 29.43 -10.58 3.48
CA THR A 118 29.94 -11.31 4.66
C THR A 118 28.85 -12.00 5.48
N GLU A 119 27.59 -11.62 5.28
CA GLU A 119 26.41 -12.04 6.01
C GLU A 119 26.23 -13.57 6.07
N PHE A 120 26.60 -14.29 5.01
CA PHE A 120 26.35 -15.73 4.91
C PHE A 120 27.23 -16.55 5.87
N ILE A 121 28.35 -15.98 6.34
CA ILE A 121 29.27 -16.65 7.28
C ILE A 121 28.61 -16.79 8.65
N LEU A 122 27.88 -15.75 9.08
CA LEU A 122 27.17 -15.75 10.35
C LEU A 122 26.11 -16.84 10.42
N ALA A 123 25.38 -17.08 9.32
CA ALA A 123 24.42 -18.18 9.25
C ALA A 123 25.07 -19.54 9.57
N PHE A 124 26.27 -19.82 9.03
CA PHE A 124 26.99 -21.05 9.36
C PHE A 124 27.42 -21.12 10.81
N ALA A 125 27.85 -20.00 11.41
CA ALA A 125 28.20 -19.94 12.82
C ALA A 125 26.98 -20.26 13.71
N LEU A 126 25.84 -19.64 13.41
CA LEU A 126 24.57 -19.86 14.10
C LEU A 126 24.08 -21.30 13.95
N TYR A 127 24.19 -21.91 12.77
CA TYR A 127 23.87 -23.33 12.63
C TYR A 127 24.77 -24.22 13.51
N ILE A 128 26.07 -23.92 13.69
CA ILE A 128 26.90 -24.68 14.65
C ILE A 128 26.36 -24.52 16.07
N LEU A 129 26.03 -23.29 16.48
CA LEU A 129 25.46 -23.00 17.78
C LEU A 129 24.14 -23.73 18.02
N LEU A 130 23.30 -23.87 16.99
CA LEU A 130 22.04 -24.62 17.07
C LEU A 130 22.29 -26.14 17.10
N ILE A 131 23.20 -26.67 16.27
CA ILE A 131 23.40 -28.13 16.20
C ILE A 131 23.97 -28.70 17.51
N ILE A 132 24.83 -27.96 18.22
CA ILE A 132 25.47 -28.42 19.46
C ILE A 132 24.43 -28.86 20.52
N PRO A 133 23.50 -28.00 20.98
CA PRO A 133 22.47 -28.36 21.95
C PRO A 133 21.39 -29.28 21.35
N PHE A 134 21.00 -29.10 20.09
CA PHE A 134 19.95 -29.90 19.45
C PHE A 134 20.43 -31.25 18.89
N ARG A 135 21.71 -31.62 19.11
CA ARG A 135 22.27 -32.90 18.64
C ARG A 135 21.43 -34.13 19.05
N PRO A 136 20.94 -34.28 20.30
CA PRO A 136 20.13 -35.44 20.68
C PRO A 136 18.85 -35.54 19.86
N VAL A 137 18.17 -34.40 19.66
CA VAL A 137 16.95 -34.29 18.84
C VAL A 137 17.24 -34.66 17.39
N LEU A 138 18.30 -34.09 16.79
CA LEU A 138 18.74 -34.42 15.42
C LEU A 138 19.08 -35.91 15.27
N LYS A 139 19.66 -36.53 16.30
CA LYS A 139 19.98 -37.97 16.32
C LYS A 139 18.71 -38.83 16.27
N GLN A 140 17.65 -38.39 16.94
CA GLN A 140 16.35 -39.08 17.01
C GLN A 140 15.52 -38.84 15.75
N ILE A 141 15.39 -37.59 15.30
CA ILE A 141 14.53 -37.20 14.19
C ILE A 141 14.93 -37.85 12.86
N ARG A 142 16.23 -38.15 12.69
CA ARG A 142 16.75 -38.95 11.57
C ARG A 142 16.02 -40.26 11.35
N ARG A 143 15.50 -40.89 12.41
CA ARG A 143 14.77 -42.17 12.32
C ARG A 143 13.43 -42.01 11.61
N PHE A 144 12.92 -40.77 11.53
CA PHE A 144 11.62 -40.41 10.99
C PHE A 144 11.80 -39.31 9.93
N PRO A 145 12.33 -39.64 8.73
CA PRO A 145 12.68 -38.65 7.71
C PRO A 145 11.49 -37.79 7.27
N ILE A 146 10.28 -38.36 7.20
CA ILE A 146 9.06 -37.61 6.87
C ILE A 146 8.72 -36.59 7.97
N ALA A 147 8.73 -37.01 9.23
CA ALA A 147 8.50 -36.10 10.36
C ALA A 147 9.56 -34.98 10.42
N ALA A 148 10.80 -35.29 10.06
CA ALA A 148 11.87 -34.29 9.96
C ALA A 148 11.59 -33.24 8.88
N ILE A 149 11.10 -33.67 7.71
CA ILE A 149 10.69 -32.76 6.63
C ILE A 149 9.51 -31.89 7.07
N ILE A 150 8.46 -32.49 7.65
CA ILE A 150 7.29 -31.76 8.16
C ILE A 150 7.71 -30.73 9.20
N LEU A 151 8.57 -31.11 10.17
CA LEU A 151 9.09 -30.17 11.16
C LEU A 151 9.86 -29.03 10.51
N SER A 152 10.66 -29.28 9.48
CA SER A 152 11.41 -28.23 8.79
C SER A 152 10.50 -27.25 8.03
N ILE A 153 9.38 -27.74 7.48
CA ILE A 153 8.36 -26.90 6.85
C ILE A 153 7.64 -26.07 7.92
N PHE A 154 7.28 -26.68 9.05
CA PHE A 154 6.69 -25.95 10.17
C PHE A 154 7.61 -24.84 10.68
N VAL A 155 8.92 -25.10 10.85
CA VAL A 155 9.90 -24.09 11.26
C VAL A 155 10.00 -22.95 10.23
N TYR A 156 9.91 -23.26 8.93
CA TYR A 156 9.87 -22.24 7.87
C TYR A 156 8.59 -21.39 7.93
N VAL A 157 7.42 -21.99 8.14
CA VAL A 157 6.16 -21.24 8.29
C VAL A 157 6.22 -20.36 9.54
N LEU A 158 6.74 -20.91 10.65
CA LEU A 158 6.93 -20.15 11.88
C LEU A 158 7.91 -18.98 11.68
N SER A 159 9.00 -19.17 10.92
CA SER A 159 9.93 -18.08 10.65
C SER A 159 9.31 -16.98 9.78
N ARG A 160 8.41 -17.33 8.85
CA ARG A 160 7.63 -16.37 8.06
C ARG A 160 6.65 -15.58 8.93
N TRP A 161 6.03 -16.20 9.92
CA TRP A 161 5.21 -15.48 10.90
C TRP A 161 6.05 -14.58 11.80
N LEU A 162 7.16 -15.07 12.34
CA LEU A 162 8.07 -14.26 13.17
C LEU A 162 8.68 -13.08 12.40
N TYR A 163 8.84 -13.19 11.09
CA TYR A 163 9.32 -12.11 10.23
C TYR A 163 8.37 -10.89 10.25
N THR A 164 7.05 -11.09 10.37
CA THR A 164 6.07 -9.99 10.36
C THR A 164 5.94 -9.27 11.71
N ILE A 165 6.65 -9.72 12.75
CA ILE A 165 6.57 -9.11 14.08
C ILE A 165 7.60 -8.00 14.18
N ASP A 166 7.16 -6.78 14.42
CA ASP A 166 8.05 -5.66 14.68
C ASP A 166 8.77 -5.83 16.02
N VAL A 167 10.05 -5.46 16.03
CA VAL A 167 10.90 -5.57 17.21
C VAL A 167 11.63 -4.25 17.43
N PRO A 168 11.99 -3.92 18.68
CA PRO A 168 12.82 -2.75 18.95
C PRO A 168 14.12 -2.75 18.14
N THR A 169 14.59 -1.55 17.77
CA THR A 169 15.79 -1.35 16.91
C THR A 169 17.03 -2.12 17.39
N TRP A 170 17.24 -2.22 18.70
CA TRP A 170 18.36 -2.97 19.29
C TRP A 170 18.29 -4.49 19.08
N PHE A 171 17.13 -5.04 18.71
CA PHE A 171 16.90 -6.46 18.48
C PHE A 171 16.78 -6.84 16.99
N VAL A 172 16.67 -5.85 16.10
CA VAL A 172 16.46 -6.05 14.65
C VAL A 172 17.52 -6.97 14.04
N THR A 173 18.81 -6.73 14.30
CA THR A 173 19.87 -7.58 13.72
C THR A 173 19.80 -9.03 14.21
N THR A 174 19.40 -9.24 15.46
CA THR A 174 19.21 -10.59 15.99
C THR A 174 18.03 -11.27 15.30
N LYS A 175 16.89 -10.59 15.17
CA LYS A 175 15.74 -11.08 14.38
C LYS A 175 16.17 -11.42 12.95
N ALA A 176 16.87 -10.52 12.27
CA ALA A 176 17.34 -10.67 10.90
C ALA A 176 18.19 -11.95 10.72
N LEU A 177 19.10 -12.22 11.65
CA LEU A 177 19.95 -13.43 11.64
C LEU A 177 19.17 -14.75 11.81
N PHE A 178 18.02 -14.74 12.50
CA PHE A 178 17.21 -15.94 12.71
C PHE A 178 16.12 -16.12 11.67
N VAL A 179 15.40 -15.07 11.30
CA VAL A 179 14.21 -15.16 10.44
C VAL A 179 14.29 -14.33 9.16
N GLY A 180 15.25 -13.40 9.05
CA GLY A 180 15.41 -12.45 7.94
C GLY A 180 14.81 -11.08 8.27
N ASP A 181 15.13 -10.07 7.45
CA ASP A 181 14.61 -8.71 7.54
C ASP A 181 14.58 -8.09 6.13
N ALA A 182 13.65 -7.17 5.86
CA ALA A 182 13.50 -6.53 4.55
C ALA A 182 14.66 -5.59 4.22
N HIS A 183 15.22 -4.93 5.24
CA HIS A 183 16.24 -3.90 5.12
C HIS A 183 17.66 -4.44 5.35
N MET A 184 17.79 -5.71 5.73
CA MET A 184 19.09 -6.35 5.95
C MET A 184 19.28 -7.57 5.07
N HIS A 185 20.35 -7.58 4.28
CA HIS A 185 20.78 -8.74 3.50
C HIS A 185 21.32 -9.84 4.42
N THR A 186 20.45 -10.62 5.06
CA THR A 186 20.83 -11.66 6.03
C THR A 186 20.10 -12.98 5.77
N PHE A 187 20.80 -14.09 5.99
CA PHE A 187 20.27 -15.43 5.76
C PHE A 187 19.66 -16.01 7.03
N GLY A 188 18.41 -15.65 7.31
CA GLY A 188 17.67 -16.12 8.48
C GLY A 188 17.72 -17.65 8.64
N VAL A 189 18.43 -18.15 9.66
CA VAL A 189 18.72 -19.60 9.78
C VAL A 189 17.46 -20.47 9.90
N LEU A 190 16.37 -19.97 10.47
CA LEU A 190 15.11 -20.70 10.56
C LEU A 190 14.40 -20.75 9.20
N SER A 191 14.46 -19.67 8.43
CA SER A 191 13.87 -19.57 7.09
C SER A 191 14.55 -20.49 6.07
N TYR A 192 15.74 -21.01 6.37
CA TYR A 192 16.43 -22.02 5.55
C TYR A 192 16.39 -23.44 6.13
N ALA A 193 15.56 -23.68 7.17
CA ALA A 193 15.42 -25.00 7.80
C ALA A 193 15.12 -26.15 6.82
N PRO A 194 14.30 -25.98 5.76
CA PRO A 194 14.06 -27.05 4.79
C PRO A 194 15.34 -27.51 4.06
N ILE A 195 16.20 -26.58 3.64
CA ILE A 195 17.47 -26.89 2.98
C ILE A 195 18.44 -27.58 3.94
N PHE A 196 18.53 -27.07 5.17
CA PHE A 196 19.36 -27.67 6.20
C PHE A 196 18.92 -29.11 6.49
N MET A 197 17.63 -29.34 6.70
CA MET A 197 17.09 -30.66 7.02
C MET A 197 17.29 -31.63 5.85
N LEU A 198 17.06 -31.18 4.62
CA LEU A 198 17.33 -31.97 3.41
C LEU A 198 18.78 -32.46 3.39
N GLY A 199 19.76 -31.55 3.56
CA GLY A 199 21.17 -31.91 3.62
C GLY A 199 21.47 -32.90 4.76
N PHE A 200 20.95 -32.63 5.95
CA PHE A 200 21.13 -33.48 7.13
C PHE A 200 20.64 -34.91 6.91
N LEU A 201 19.41 -35.09 6.40
CA LEU A 201 18.81 -36.40 6.13
C LEU A 201 19.62 -37.16 5.06
N PHE A 202 20.01 -36.49 3.97
CA PHE A 202 20.83 -37.09 2.92
C PHE A 202 22.18 -37.61 3.44
N GLY A 203 22.81 -36.85 4.34
CA GLY A 203 24.04 -37.25 5.02
C GLY A 203 23.84 -38.43 5.97
N ALA A 204 22.62 -38.57 6.51
CA ALA A 204 22.27 -39.59 7.49
C ALA A 204 21.86 -40.95 6.88
N LEU A 205 21.36 -40.98 5.65
CA LEU A 205 20.96 -42.22 4.97
C LEU A 205 22.17 -43.16 4.76
N LYS A 206 21.98 -44.48 4.88
CA LYS A 206 23.05 -45.49 4.68
C LYS A 206 23.02 -46.15 3.30
N ASP A 207 21.83 -46.47 2.79
CA ASP A 207 21.64 -47.17 1.51
C ASP A 207 21.84 -46.23 0.30
N ASN A 208 22.67 -46.64 -0.65
CA ASN A 208 22.96 -45.88 -1.87
C ASN A 208 21.87 -46.03 -2.95
N ALA A 209 21.16 -47.15 -3.00
CA ALA A 209 20.09 -47.39 -3.97
C ALA A 209 18.86 -46.54 -3.62
N TYR A 210 18.42 -46.61 -2.35
CA TYR A 210 17.35 -45.75 -1.83
C TYR A 210 17.66 -44.26 -2.00
N LYS A 211 18.90 -43.83 -1.71
CA LYS A 211 19.33 -42.44 -1.95
C LYS A 211 19.18 -42.01 -3.40
N LYS A 212 19.55 -42.88 -4.35
CA LYS A 212 19.48 -42.57 -5.78
C LYS A 212 18.03 -42.36 -6.22
N ASN A 213 17.12 -43.24 -5.82
CA ASN A 213 15.69 -43.10 -6.15
C ASN A 213 15.10 -41.85 -5.50
N LEU A 214 15.43 -41.59 -4.22
CA LEU A 214 15.01 -40.39 -3.52
C LEU A 214 15.51 -39.10 -4.18
N LEU A 215 16.74 -39.08 -4.73
CA LEU A 215 17.24 -37.94 -5.51
C LEU A 215 16.37 -37.66 -6.73
N TYR A 216 16.02 -38.68 -7.52
CA TYR A 216 15.17 -38.50 -8.70
C TYR A 216 13.78 -38.00 -8.33
N THR A 217 13.14 -38.62 -7.34
CA THR A 217 11.80 -38.25 -6.90
C THR A 217 11.77 -36.80 -6.39
N LEU A 218 12.70 -36.42 -5.51
CA LEU A 218 12.74 -35.07 -4.97
C LEU A 218 13.11 -34.03 -6.04
N PHE A 219 14.00 -34.37 -6.98
CA PHE A 219 14.32 -33.49 -8.10
C PHE A 219 13.08 -33.22 -8.96
N GLY A 220 12.36 -34.27 -9.35
CA GLY A 220 11.12 -34.16 -10.13
C GLY A 220 10.05 -33.33 -9.40
N LEU A 221 9.77 -33.65 -8.14
CA LEU A 221 8.78 -32.92 -7.34
C LEU A 221 9.16 -31.45 -7.14
N SER A 222 10.41 -31.15 -6.79
CA SER A 222 10.86 -29.77 -6.60
C SER A 222 10.81 -28.94 -7.88
N SER A 223 11.12 -29.55 -9.03
CA SER A 223 11.07 -28.89 -10.34
C SER A 223 9.63 -28.61 -10.76
N ILE A 224 8.73 -29.58 -10.60
CA ILE A 224 7.29 -29.40 -10.89
C ILE A 224 6.69 -28.32 -9.99
N ALA A 225 6.96 -28.36 -8.68
CA ALA A 225 6.46 -27.37 -7.74
C ALA A 225 6.99 -25.96 -8.05
N ALA A 226 8.28 -25.81 -8.38
CA ALA A 226 8.85 -24.53 -8.78
C ALA A 226 8.20 -23.99 -10.06
N SER A 227 7.98 -24.86 -11.06
CA SER A 227 7.29 -24.47 -12.31
C SER A 227 5.85 -24.04 -12.06
N ILE A 228 5.10 -24.77 -11.23
CA ILE A 228 3.71 -24.41 -10.88
C ILE A 228 3.69 -23.04 -10.19
N LEU A 229 4.49 -22.82 -9.15
CA LEU A 229 4.52 -21.55 -8.43
C LEU A 229 4.95 -20.38 -9.33
N ARG A 230 5.84 -20.62 -10.30
CA ARG A 230 6.29 -19.60 -11.25
C ARG A 230 5.25 -19.28 -12.31
N LEU A 231 4.50 -20.28 -12.81
CA LEU A 231 3.49 -20.09 -13.86
C LEU A 231 2.18 -19.50 -13.34
N THR A 232 1.94 -19.61 -12.03
CA THR A 232 0.69 -19.19 -11.40
C THR A 232 0.84 -17.92 -10.55
N ASP A 233 2.06 -17.38 -10.46
CA ASP A 233 2.43 -16.21 -9.65
C ASP A 233 2.04 -16.27 -8.15
N TYR A 234 1.68 -17.46 -7.62
CA TYR A 234 1.36 -17.68 -6.19
C TYR A 234 2.54 -17.40 -5.25
N SER A 235 3.77 -17.37 -5.74
CA SER A 235 4.94 -16.99 -4.96
C SER A 235 5.92 -16.18 -5.79
N LEU A 236 6.14 -14.93 -5.38
CA LEU A 236 7.22 -14.11 -5.92
C LEU A 236 8.59 -14.68 -5.54
N TRP A 237 9.60 -14.37 -6.36
CA TRP A 237 10.99 -14.70 -6.06
C TRP A 237 11.55 -13.62 -5.13
N TYR A 238 11.87 -13.99 -3.88
CA TYR A 238 12.53 -13.09 -2.94
C TYR A 238 13.52 -13.88 -2.07
N ARG A 239 14.65 -13.25 -1.73
CA ARG A 239 15.80 -13.90 -1.09
C ARG A 239 15.84 -13.71 0.43
N PHE A 240 15.37 -12.56 0.91
CA PHE A 240 15.50 -12.14 2.30
C PHE A 240 14.12 -11.73 2.87
N PRO A 241 13.53 -12.54 3.76
CA PRO A 241 13.80 -13.97 3.96
C PRO A 241 13.43 -14.80 2.73
N PRO A 242 13.98 -15.99 2.49
CA PRO A 242 13.76 -16.72 1.24
C PRO A 242 12.29 -17.10 1.01
N SER A 243 11.82 -16.94 -0.23
CA SER A 243 10.51 -17.44 -0.66
C SER A 243 10.51 -18.95 -0.86
N SER A 244 9.32 -19.55 -0.90
CA SER A 244 9.17 -20.95 -1.23
C SER A 244 9.73 -21.25 -2.62
N LEU A 245 9.47 -20.37 -3.60
CA LEU A 245 10.05 -20.46 -4.95
C LEU A 245 11.59 -20.38 -4.93
N PHE A 246 12.17 -19.46 -4.14
CA PHE A 246 13.63 -19.36 -3.97
C PHE A 246 14.23 -20.67 -3.42
N LEU A 247 13.62 -21.22 -2.36
CA LEU A 247 14.08 -22.47 -1.75
C LEU A 247 13.98 -23.64 -2.73
N LEU A 248 12.88 -23.73 -3.48
CA LEU A 248 12.66 -24.80 -4.47
C LEU A 248 13.68 -24.75 -5.62
N TYR A 249 14.04 -23.57 -6.12
CA TYR A 249 15.14 -23.44 -7.07
C TYR A 249 16.46 -23.95 -6.50
N GLY A 250 16.75 -23.60 -5.25
CA GLY A 250 17.92 -24.12 -4.53
C GLY A 250 17.92 -25.65 -4.43
N VAL A 251 16.78 -26.25 -4.06
CA VAL A 251 16.62 -27.72 -3.98
C VAL A 251 16.81 -28.37 -5.35
N ALA A 252 16.11 -27.88 -6.37
CA ALA A 252 16.18 -28.42 -7.73
C ALA A 252 17.62 -28.37 -8.27
N TYR A 253 18.32 -27.26 -8.05
CA TYR A 253 19.73 -27.10 -8.42
C TYR A 253 20.64 -28.14 -7.73
N ILE A 254 20.53 -28.27 -6.41
CA ILE A 254 21.36 -29.20 -5.62
C ILE A 254 21.18 -30.63 -6.11
N LEU A 255 19.92 -31.06 -6.24
CA LEU A 255 19.58 -32.43 -6.62
C LEU A 255 19.97 -32.70 -8.08
N GLY A 256 19.67 -31.76 -8.98
CA GLY A 256 20.04 -31.83 -10.39
C GLY A 256 21.55 -31.97 -10.58
N LEU A 257 22.35 -31.15 -9.89
CA LEU A 257 23.81 -31.23 -10.01
C LEU A 257 24.38 -32.54 -9.45
N LEU A 258 23.81 -33.07 -8.36
CA LEU A 258 24.20 -34.37 -7.83
C LEU A 258 23.83 -35.54 -8.77
N LEU A 259 22.69 -35.44 -9.47
CA LEU A 259 22.28 -36.40 -10.50
C LEU A 259 23.17 -36.32 -11.76
N LEU A 260 23.62 -35.12 -12.13
CA LEU A 260 24.52 -34.90 -13.28
C LEU A 260 25.98 -35.24 -12.97
N TYR A 261 26.40 -35.23 -11.70
CA TYR A 261 27.79 -35.46 -11.29
C TYR A 261 28.45 -36.73 -11.88
N PRO A 262 27.79 -37.91 -11.97
CA PRO A 262 28.37 -39.11 -12.60
C PRO A 262 28.78 -38.93 -14.06
N TYR A 263 28.17 -37.97 -14.76
CA TYR A 263 28.49 -37.60 -16.14
C TYR A 263 29.55 -36.49 -16.15
N LEU A 264 29.38 -35.44 -15.33
CA LEU A 264 30.30 -34.31 -15.26
C LEU A 264 31.71 -34.71 -14.80
N LYS A 265 31.85 -35.74 -13.94
CA LYS A 265 33.15 -36.26 -13.52
C LYS A 265 34.00 -36.83 -14.67
N LYS A 266 33.40 -37.13 -15.83
CA LYS A 266 34.14 -37.59 -17.03
C LYS A 266 34.92 -36.45 -17.68
N ILE A 267 34.49 -35.19 -17.48
CA ILE A 267 35.19 -33.99 -17.96
C ILE A 267 36.30 -33.66 -16.96
N ARG A 268 37.44 -34.33 -17.10
CA ARG A 268 38.53 -34.33 -16.10
C ARG A 268 39.01 -32.92 -15.70
N PRO A 269 39.25 -31.95 -16.60
CA PRO A 269 39.71 -30.62 -16.20
C PRO A 269 38.69 -29.89 -15.32
N LEU A 270 37.43 -29.85 -15.75
CA LEU A 270 36.32 -29.25 -14.99
C LEU A 270 36.14 -29.93 -13.63
N HIS A 271 36.18 -31.26 -13.60
CA HIS A 271 36.05 -32.04 -12.37
C HIS A 271 37.16 -31.72 -11.36
N GLN A 272 38.42 -31.71 -11.81
CA GLN A 272 39.56 -31.41 -10.94
C GLN A 272 39.50 -29.96 -10.43
N TYR A 273 39.13 -29.01 -11.28
CA TYR A 273 39.01 -27.61 -10.92
C TYR A 273 37.89 -27.38 -9.90
N MET A 274 36.69 -27.90 -10.14
CA MET A 274 35.56 -27.77 -9.21
C MET A 274 35.83 -28.50 -7.89
N LEU A 275 36.50 -29.66 -7.92
CA LEU A 275 36.99 -30.27 -6.69
C LEU A 275 37.94 -29.33 -5.97
N PHE A 276 38.96 -28.79 -6.64
CA PHE A 276 39.90 -27.86 -6.01
C PHE A 276 39.18 -26.67 -5.34
N LEU A 277 38.23 -26.04 -6.03
CA LEU A 277 37.44 -24.95 -5.48
C LEU A 277 36.68 -25.41 -4.23
N GLY A 278 35.87 -26.46 -4.36
CA GLY A 278 35.04 -26.96 -3.28
C GLY A 278 35.87 -27.28 -2.04
N GLN A 279 36.97 -28.00 -2.20
CA GLN A 279 37.85 -28.40 -1.11
C GLN A 279 38.43 -27.22 -0.30
N ASN A 280 38.50 -26.03 -0.92
CA ASN A 280 39.08 -24.80 -0.39
C ASN A 280 38.07 -23.68 -0.14
N ALA A 281 36.77 -23.99 -0.07
CA ALA A 281 35.69 -23.01 0.02
C ALA A 281 35.96 -21.79 0.91
N LEU A 282 36.34 -22.01 2.17
CA LEU A 282 36.56 -20.93 3.14
C LEU A 282 37.75 -20.04 2.76
N ASN A 283 38.84 -20.62 2.24
CA ASN A 283 40.02 -19.86 1.83
C ASN A 283 39.73 -19.03 0.57
N ILE A 284 39.04 -19.63 -0.39
CA ILE A 284 38.63 -18.93 -1.62
C ILE A 284 37.68 -17.80 -1.28
N PHE A 285 36.76 -18.02 -0.34
CA PHE A 285 35.86 -16.98 0.11
C PHE A 285 36.60 -15.76 0.68
N ILE A 286 37.56 -15.94 1.59
CA ILE A 286 38.31 -14.81 2.17
C ILE A 286 39.09 -14.07 1.08
N LEU A 287 39.76 -14.83 0.21
CA LEU A 287 40.53 -14.26 -0.89
C LEU A 287 39.63 -13.57 -1.91
N ASN A 288 38.40 -14.03 -2.06
CA ASN A 288 37.41 -13.38 -2.91
C ASN A 288 37.13 -11.95 -2.43
N ILE A 289 36.87 -11.77 -1.15
CA ILE A 289 36.65 -10.44 -0.54
C ILE A 289 37.87 -9.55 -0.75
N ILE A 290 39.07 -10.06 -0.46
CA ILE A 290 40.31 -9.29 -0.61
C ILE A 290 40.56 -8.91 -2.07
N VAL A 291 40.42 -9.87 -2.99
CA VAL A 291 40.80 -9.67 -4.39
C VAL A 291 39.73 -8.86 -5.12
N ILE A 292 38.44 -9.20 -4.99
CA ILE A 292 37.37 -8.47 -5.69
C ILE A 292 37.22 -7.07 -5.08
N LEU A 293 36.90 -6.97 -3.78
CA LEU A 293 36.61 -5.67 -3.17
C LEU A 293 37.87 -4.81 -3.09
N GLY A 294 39.03 -5.41 -2.83
CA GLY A 294 40.30 -4.70 -2.89
C GLY A 294 40.63 -4.18 -4.29
N SER A 295 40.34 -4.96 -5.35
CA SER A 295 40.49 -4.44 -6.72
C SER A 295 39.52 -3.31 -6.99
N PHE A 296 38.26 -3.45 -6.56
CA PHE A 296 37.24 -2.41 -6.74
C PHE A 296 37.64 -1.09 -6.08
N PHE A 297 38.11 -1.16 -4.83
CA PHE A 297 38.69 -0.03 -4.12
C PHE A 297 39.88 0.58 -4.87
N LEU A 298 40.80 -0.24 -5.40
CA LEU A 298 41.96 0.23 -6.17
C LEU A 298 41.57 0.89 -7.51
N PHE A 299 40.47 0.48 -8.10
CA PHE A 299 39.89 1.09 -9.29
C PHE A 299 39.02 2.32 -8.97
N HIS A 300 39.11 2.88 -7.75
CA HIS A 300 38.30 4.02 -7.31
C HIS A 300 36.81 3.82 -7.61
N HIS A 301 36.33 2.60 -7.38
CA HIS A 301 34.93 2.22 -7.56
C HIS A 301 34.42 2.36 -8.99
N GLN A 302 35.32 2.45 -9.99
CA GLN A 302 34.93 2.52 -11.40
C GLN A 302 34.32 1.21 -11.90
N THR A 303 33.32 1.35 -12.76
CA THR A 303 32.66 0.22 -13.44
C THR A 303 33.22 0.05 -14.85
N ILE A 304 33.19 -1.19 -15.35
CA ILE A 304 33.93 -1.56 -16.58
C ILE A 304 32.93 -1.93 -17.69
N ALA A 305 33.20 -1.45 -18.91
CA ALA A 305 32.39 -1.76 -20.09
C ALA A 305 32.37 -3.26 -20.44
N HIS A 306 31.24 -3.72 -20.99
CA HIS A 306 30.90 -5.14 -21.25
C HIS A 306 31.97 -5.97 -21.97
N THR A 307 32.69 -5.38 -22.91
CA THR A 307 33.65 -6.09 -23.77
C THR A 307 34.84 -6.66 -22.97
N TYR A 308 35.17 -6.06 -21.83
CA TYR A 308 36.35 -6.44 -21.02
C TYR A 308 36.01 -7.29 -19.81
N ILE A 309 34.72 -7.46 -19.52
CA ILE A 309 34.22 -8.11 -18.32
C ILE A 309 34.57 -9.60 -18.30
N LEU A 310 34.45 -10.31 -19.43
CA LEU A 310 34.81 -11.73 -19.51
C LEU A 310 36.31 -11.95 -19.22
N LEU A 311 37.18 -11.06 -19.71
CA LEU A 311 38.61 -11.11 -19.43
C LEU A 311 38.90 -10.82 -17.96
N LEU A 312 38.18 -9.88 -17.33
CA LEU A 312 38.24 -9.63 -15.89
C LEU A 312 37.82 -10.86 -15.08
N TYR A 313 36.68 -11.49 -15.43
CA TYR A 313 36.21 -12.74 -14.79
C TYR A 313 37.28 -13.82 -14.82
N ILE A 314 37.82 -14.11 -16.01
CA ILE A 314 38.84 -15.15 -16.19
C ILE A 314 40.11 -14.81 -15.39
N SER A 315 40.51 -13.54 -15.41
CA SER A 315 41.72 -13.06 -14.72
C SER A 315 41.59 -13.13 -13.20
N LEU A 316 40.50 -12.62 -12.62
CA LEU A 316 40.27 -12.61 -11.17
C LEU A 316 40.05 -14.03 -10.62
N ILE A 317 39.20 -14.82 -11.27
CA ILE A 317 38.95 -16.22 -10.86
C ILE A 317 40.23 -17.04 -10.98
N GLY A 318 41.00 -16.84 -12.06
CA GLY A 318 42.32 -17.45 -12.26
C GLY A 318 43.32 -17.06 -11.18
N ALA A 319 43.43 -15.77 -10.87
CA ALA A 319 44.32 -15.24 -9.83
C ALA A 319 44.00 -15.81 -8.44
N ILE A 320 42.73 -15.78 -8.03
CA ILE A 320 42.26 -16.37 -6.76
C ILE A 320 42.62 -17.86 -6.72
N SER A 321 42.36 -18.59 -7.81
CA SER A 321 42.63 -20.03 -7.89
C SER A 321 44.13 -20.35 -7.76
N LEU A 322 44.98 -19.62 -8.49
CA LEU A 322 46.44 -19.79 -8.44
C LEU A 322 47.01 -19.45 -7.06
N LEU A 323 46.52 -18.37 -6.43
CA LEU A 323 46.94 -17.96 -5.09
C LEU A 323 46.62 -19.06 -4.06
N VAL A 324 45.43 -19.64 -4.13
CA VAL A 324 45.05 -20.76 -3.25
C VAL A 324 45.91 -21.99 -3.51
N MET A 325 46.14 -22.38 -4.77
CA MET A 325 47.00 -23.52 -5.11
C MET A 325 48.41 -23.33 -4.52
N PHE A 326 48.92 -22.10 -4.61
CA PHE A 326 50.23 -21.74 -4.09
C PHE A 326 50.28 -21.82 -2.56
N LEU A 327 49.32 -21.21 -1.86
CA LEU A 327 49.19 -21.25 -0.40
C LEU A 327 49.05 -22.69 0.12
N GLN A 328 48.33 -23.55 -0.58
CA GLN A 328 48.20 -24.97 -0.25
C GLN A 328 49.52 -25.73 -0.43
N LYS A 329 50.21 -25.56 -1.56
CA LYS A 329 51.50 -26.21 -1.81
C LYS A 329 52.54 -25.76 -0.79
N TYR A 330 52.49 -24.49 -0.36
CA TYR A 330 53.35 -23.94 0.66
C TYR A 330 53.05 -24.53 2.05
N THR A 331 51.79 -24.50 2.51
CA THR A 331 51.38 -25.08 3.80
C THR A 331 51.71 -26.58 3.89
N HIS A 332 51.49 -27.33 2.81
CA HIS A 332 51.80 -28.77 2.77
C HIS A 332 53.31 -29.07 2.75
N ARG A 333 54.16 -28.18 2.18
CA ARG A 333 55.62 -28.26 2.30
C ARG A 333 56.13 -27.83 3.68
N LYS A 334 55.48 -26.83 4.29
CA LYS A 334 55.83 -26.28 5.61
C LYS A 334 55.51 -27.27 6.74
N GLN A 335 54.40 -28.01 6.65
CA GLN A 335 54.05 -29.07 7.60
C GLN A 335 55.07 -30.24 7.59
N ARG A 336 55.88 -30.39 6.54
CA ARG A 336 56.99 -31.35 6.45
C ARG A 336 58.37 -30.78 6.84
N ARG A 337 58.54 -29.46 7.01
CA ARG A 337 59.88 -28.84 7.19
C ARG A 337 59.99 -27.72 8.23
N PHE A 338 58.95 -27.35 8.97
CA PHE A 338 59.04 -26.23 9.92
C PHE A 338 59.51 -26.63 11.33
N PHE A 339 60.80 -26.97 11.42
CA PHE A 339 61.71 -26.40 12.41
C PHE A 339 62.86 -25.77 11.62
N LYS A 340 63.16 -24.48 11.86
CA LYS A 340 64.28 -23.68 11.32
C LYS A 340 64.12 -23.08 9.90
N LYS A 341 63.44 -21.93 9.78
CA LYS A 341 64.02 -20.63 9.28
C LYS A 341 62.93 -19.58 8.99
N LYS A 342 63.08 -18.41 9.63
CA LYS A 342 62.17 -17.23 9.60
C LYS A 342 62.23 -16.40 8.30
N LYS A 343 63.28 -16.52 7.47
CA LYS A 343 63.52 -15.62 6.31
C LYS A 343 62.62 -15.87 5.08
N SER A 344 61.89 -16.99 5.02
CA SER A 344 61.01 -17.31 3.87
C SER A 344 59.69 -16.52 3.88
N ILE A 345 59.25 -15.96 5.00
CA ILE A 345 57.92 -15.34 5.10
C ILE A 345 57.88 -13.98 4.38
N ILE A 346 58.94 -13.17 4.51
CA ILE A 346 59.02 -11.81 3.94
C ILE A 346 59.08 -11.86 2.40
N PHE A 347 59.95 -12.70 1.83
CA PHE A 347 60.08 -12.84 0.37
C PHE A 347 58.79 -13.34 -0.30
N LEU A 348 58.01 -14.17 0.40
CA LEU A 348 56.78 -14.76 -0.12
C LEU A 348 55.57 -13.84 0.00
N SER A 349 55.49 -13.01 1.06
CA SER A 349 54.54 -11.89 1.11
C SER A 349 54.84 -10.90 -0.01
N LEU A 350 56.10 -10.59 -0.27
CA LEU A 350 56.51 -9.71 -1.37
C LEU A 350 56.18 -10.29 -2.76
N LEU A 351 56.21 -11.61 -2.95
CA LEU A 351 55.83 -12.24 -4.22
C LEU A 351 54.31 -12.29 -4.45
N ALA A 352 53.51 -12.55 -3.40
CA ALA A 352 52.06 -12.49 -3.49
C ALA A 352 51.57 -11.05 -3.69
N ILE A 353 52.17 -10.09 -2.97
CA ILE A 353 51.99 -8.65 -3.20
C ILE A 353 52.49 -8.27 -4.59
N GLY A 354 53.56 -8.87 -5.09
CA GLY A 354 54.11 -8.64 -6.43
C GLY A 354 53.26 -9.23 -7.55
N LEU A 355 52.63 -10.38 -7.37
CA LEU A 355 51.70 -10.99 -8.34
C LEU A 355 50.33 -10.31 -8.32
N PHE A 356 49.85 -9.94 -7.14
CA PHE A 356 48.67 -9.08 -6.99
C PHE A 356 48.95 -7.71 -7.58
N GLY A 357 50.09 -7.11 -7.26
CA GLY A 357 50.59 -5.86 -7.82
C GLY A 357 50.84 -5.95 -9.33
N PHE A 358 51.26 -7.10 -9.87
CA PHE A 358 51.40 -7.30 -11.33
C PHE A 358 50.05 -7.49 -12.00
N ALA A 359 49.10 -8.21 -11.41
CA ALA A 359 47.76 -8.34 -11.97
C ALA A 359 47.02 -6.99 -11.93
N VAL A 360 47.10 -6.29 -10.80
CA VAL A 360 46.60 -4.93 -10.63
C VAL A 360 47.35 -3.99 -11.57
N SER A 361 48.68 -4.03 -11.66
CA SER A 361 49.47 -3.15 -12.54
C SER A 361 49.34 -3.52 -14.02
N PHE A 362 49.01 -4.75 -14.39
CA PHE A 362 48.72 -5.14 -15.77
C PHE A 362 47.34 -4.60 -16.17
N VAL A 363 46.34 -4.74 -15.30
CA VAL A 363 45.01 -4.17 -15.50
C VAL A 363 45.09 -2.64 -15.47
N VAL A 364 45.68 -2.03 -14.43
CA VAL A 364 45.96 -0.59 -14.34
C VAL A 364 46.80 -0.14 -15.53
N SER A 365 47.90 -0.76 -15.93
CA SER A 365 48.68 -0.33 -17.12
C SER A 365 47.89 -0.45 -18.42
N PHE A 366 46.94 -1.38 -18.51
CA PHE A 366 46.05 -1.51 -19.66
C PHE A 366 44.95 -0.43 -19.67
N PHE A 367 44.54 0.07 -18.50
CA PHE A 367 43.42 1.01 -18.33
C PHE A 367 43.80 2.44 -17.90
N SER A 368 45.01 2.69 -17.40
CA SER A 368 45.45 3.97 -16.80
C SER A 368 46.16 4.90 -17.78
N HIS A 369 46.49 4.44 -18.98
CA HIS A 369 47.11 5.26 -20.03
C HIS A 369 46.40 5.07 -21.39
N PRO A 370 45.08 5.35 -21.48
CA PRO A 370 44.35 5.25 -22.74
C PRO A 370 44.92 6.21 -23.81
N GLU A 371 45.54 7.31 -23.41
CA GLU A 371 46.03 8.36 -24.31
C GLU A 371 47.29 7.98 -25.12
N SER A 372 48.08 7.01 -24.66
CA SER A 372 49.36 6.64 -25.28
C SER A 372 49.33 5.34 -26.09
N ASN A 373 48.18 4.64 -26.14
CA ASN A 373 48.03 3.41 -26.91
C ASN A 373 47.42 3.70 -28.29
N PRO A 374 48.15 3.49 -29.41
CA PRO A 374 47.67 3.83 -30.76
C PRO A 374 46.44 3.02 -31.20
N PHE A 375 46.11 1.90 -30.55
CA PHE A 375 44.86 1.17 -30.78
C PHE A 375 43.64 1.82 -30.11
N ALA A 376 43.81 2.58 -29.03
CA ALA A 376 42.70 3.22 -28.32
C ALA A 376 42.18 4.48 -29.06
N ARG A 377 43.07 5.22 -29.74
CA ARG A 377 42.71 6.42 -30.54
C ARG A 377 41.90 6.12 -31.80
N ILE A 378 41.87 4.87 -32.27
CA ILE A 378 41.06 4.47 -33.43
C ILE A 378 39.62 4.10 -33.00
N ILE A 379 39.35 3.89 -31.70
CA ILE A 379 38.10 3.29 -31.23
C ILE A 379 37.30 4.20 -30.28
N LEU A 380 37.93 5.17 -29.60
CA LEU A 380 37.23 6.13 -28.74
C LEU A 380 37.43 7.55 -29.28
N PRO A 381 36.47 8.11 -30.06
CA PRO A 381 36.47 9.55 -30.30
C PRO A 381 36.22 10.26 -28.96
N ASN A 382 36.70 11.50 -28.83
CA ASN A 382 36.45 12.41 -27.71
C ASN A 382 34.96 12.40 -27.33
N THR A 383 34.59 11.52 -26.41
CA THR A 383 33.23 11.38 -25.94
C THR A 383 33.21 12.05 -24.58
N ASN A 384 32.46 13.15 -24.51
CA ASN A 384 32.23 13.86 -23.26
C ASN A 384 31.74 12.84 -22.23
N VAL A 385 32.11 12.96 -20.95
CA VAL A 385 31.62 12.03 -19.89
C VAL A 385 30.08 11.95 -19.89
N CYS A 386 29.41 13.01 -20.35
CA CYS A 386 27.97 13.08 -20.59
C CYS A 386 27.44 12.11 -21.68
N GLU A 387 28.25 11.71 -22.65
CA GLU A 387 27.85 10.85 -23.80
C GLU A 387 28.01 9.35 -23.53
N LEU A 388 28.72 8.95 -22.47
CA LEU A 388 29.02 7.54 -22.18
C LEU A 388 28.03 6.90 -21.18
N VAL A 389 27.25 7.72 -20.47
CA VAL A 389 26.19 7.25 -19.56
C VAL A 389 24.87 7.32 -20.31
N GLU A 390 24.36 6.16 -20.70
CA GLU A 390 23.00 6.06 -21.21
C GLU A 390 22.11 6.16 -19.98
N ARG A 391 21.47 7.32 -19.84
CA ARG A 391 20.62 7.71 -18.72
C ARG A 391 19.46 6.72 -18.59
N ASP A 392 19.48 5.89 -17.55
CA ASP A 392 18.26 5.22 -17.07
C ASP A 392 17.66 6.10 -15.97
N ASP A 393 16.98 7.15 -16.42
CA ASP A 393 16.40 8.19 -15.55
C ASP A 393 15.24 7.66 -14.68
N SER A 394 14.68 6.50 -15.06
CA SER A 394 13.42 5.97 -14.49
C SER A 394 13.51 5.49 -13.03
N ASN A 395 14.71 5.28 -12.50
CA ASN A 395 14.91 4.71 -11.17
C ASN A 395 15.72 5.62 -10.21
N ILE A 396 16.04 6.83 -10.64
CA ILE A 396 16.91 7.74 -9.89
C ILE A 396 16.12 8.55 -8.87
N VAL A 397 14.90 8.94 -9.23
CA VAL A 397 14.04 9.81 -8.42
C VAL A 397 12.68 9.14 -8.25
N ALA A 398 12.30 8.86 -7.01
CA ALA A 398 10.94 8.50 -6.68
C ALA A 398 10.18 9.78 -6.33
N VAL A 399 9.07 10.02 -7.03
CA VAL A 399 8.17 11.12 -6.72
C VAL A 399 6.82 10.52 -6.37
N SER A 400 6.27 10.89 -5.21
CA SER A 400 4.98 10.41 -4.73
C SER A 400 4.17 11.54 -4.16
N LEU A 401 2.85 11.43 -4.27
CA LEU A 401 1.89 12.37 -3.70
C LEU A 401 1.31 11.75 -2.42
N ASP A 402 1.02 12.56 -1.41
CA ASP A 402 0.31 12.10 -0.20
C ASP A 402 -1.18 11.82 -0.46
N LYS A 403 -1.76 12.50 -1.46
CA LYS A 403 -3.11 12.29 -1.98
C LYS A 403 -3.21 12.68 -3.46
N THR A 404 -4.29 12.27 -4.11
CA THR A 404 -4.56 12.49 -5.54
C THR A 404 -5.77 13.38 -5.77
N TRP A 405 -6.60 13.63 -4.76
CA TRP A 405 -7.71 14.59 -4.82
C TRP A 405 -7.49 15.77 -3.87
N LEU A 406 -7.79 16.96 -4.38
CA LEU A 406 -7.84 18.21 -3.64
C LEU A 406 -9.18 18.89 -3.87
N LEU A 407 -9.84 19.29 -2.78
CA LEU A 407 -11.13 19.96 -2.84
C LEU A 407 -11.03 21.45 -2.62
N LEU A 408 -11.73 22.22 -3.47
CA LEU A 408 -11.85 23.66 -3.39
C LEU A 408 -13.09 24.07 -2.59
N GLY A 409 -12.95 25.10 -1.75
CA GLY A 409 -14.06 25.68 -0.98
C GLY A 409 -13.58 26.40 0.27
N ASP A 410 -14.28 27.45 0.69
CA ASP A 410 -13.97 28.20 1.92
C ASP A 410 -14.15 27.37 3.21
N GLU A 411 -14.85 26.24 3.11
CA GLU A 411 -15.11 25.27 4.17
C GLU A 411 -13.90 24.39 4.50
N PHE A 412 -12.92 24.30 3.60
CA PHE A 412 -11.71 23.53 3.83
C PHE A 412 -10.61 24.42 4.42
N THR A 413 -9.88 23.88 5.38
CA THR A 413 -8.68 24.53 5.91
C THR A 413 -7.59 24.61 4.85
N GLN A 414 -6.63 25.52 5.05
CA GLN A 414 -5.48 25.62 4.15
C GLN A 414 -4.72 24.29 4.03
N GLU A 415 -4.60 23.54 5.12
CA GLU A 415 -3.94 22.23 5.13
C GLU A 415 -4.69 21.20 4.27
N GLU A 416 -6.02 21.15 4.38
CA GLU A 416 -6.86 20.27 3.54
C GLU A 416 -6.79 20.63 2.05
N GLN A 417 -6.53 21.90 1.74
CA GLN A 417 -6.35 22.42 0.39
C GLN A 417 -4.91 22.33 -0.13
N THR A 418 -3.99 21.78 0.66
CA THR A 418 -2.61 21.54 0.23
C THR A 418 -2.35 20.06 -0.04
N LEU A 419 -1.46 19.79 -0.99
CA LEU A 419 -0.95 18.46 -1.32
C LEU A 419 0.57 18.45 -1.12
N THR A 420 1.10 17.34 -0.64
CA THR A 420 2.54 17.17 -0.40
C THR A 420 3.14 16.28 -1.47
N LEU A 421 4.11 16.83 -2.19
CA LEU A 421 4.95 16.12 -3.14
C LEU A 421 6.21 15.63 -2.42
N ASN A 422 6.28 14.33 -2.17
CA ASN A 422 7.42 13.68 -1.55
C ASN A 422 8.40 13.20 -2.61
N ILE A 423 9.65 13.60 -2.48
CA ILE A 423 10.72 13.33 -3.44
C ILE A 423 11.83 12.60 -2.71
N THR A 424 12.09 11.37 -3.14
CA THR A 424 13.19 10.57 -2.60
C THR A 424 14.19 10.26 -3.70
N LEU A 425 15.44 10.65 -3.50
CA LEU A 425 16.54 10.23 -4.37
C LEU A 425 16.96 8.81 -3.99
N ASN A 426 16.89 7.88 -4.94
CA ASN A 426 17.26 6.50 -4.70
C ASN A 426 18.77 6.38 -4.38
N ASP A 427 19.17 5.41 -3.56
CA ASP A 427 20.58 5.11 -3.26
C ASP A 427 21.44 4.91 -4.53
N SER A 428 20.82 4.49 -5.64
CA SER A 428 21.45 4.38 -6.96
C SER A 428 21.95 5.72 -7.53
N PHE A 429 21.37 6.84 -7.08
CA PHE A 429 21.79 8.19 -7.46
C PHE A 429 23.24 8.46 -7.03
N ASN A 430 23.59 8.14 -5.77
CA ASN A 430 24.96 8.31 -5.25
C ASN A 430 25.99 7.48 -6.01
N PHE A 431 25.58 6.33 -6.52
CA PHE A 431 26.46 5.44 -7.27
C PHE A 431 26.68 5.91 -8.71
N THR A 432 25.68 6.56 -9.30
CA THR A 432 25.68 6.98 -10.72
C THR A 432 26.26 8.38 -10.90
N TYR A 433 26.08 9.27 -9.92
CA TYR A 433 26.51 10.68 -9.97
C TYR A 433 27.35 11.11 -8.75
N PRO A 434 28.40 10.36 -8.36
CA PRO A 434 29.14 10.58 -7.10
C PRO A 434 29.86 11.94 -6.99
N GLU A 435 30.06 12.66 -8.11
CA GLU A 435 30.74 13.96 -8.15
C GLU A 435 29.89 15.10 -8.74
N GLN A 436 28.63 14.87 -9.13
CA GLN A 436 27.82 15.94 -9.73
C GLN A 436 27.02 16.71 -8.70
N THR A 437 27.25 18.02 -8.63
CA THR A 437 26.37 18.94 -7.92
C THR A 437 25.09 19.13 -8.71
N ILE A 438 23.95 18.82 -8.09
CA ILE A 438 22.63 19.29 -8.56
C ILE A 438 22.70 20.82 -8.59
N ARG A 439 22.51 21.41 -9.78
CA ARG A 439 22.53 22.86 -9.99
C ARG A 439 21.21 23.49 -9.57
N ALA A 440 20.11 22.86 -9.96
CA ALA A 440 18.77 23.35 -9.72
C ALA A 440 17.78 22.18 -9.65
N ILE A 441 16.72 22.41 -8.90
CA ILE A 441 15.55 21.56 -8.79
C ILE A 441 14.37 22.44 -9.15
N ARG A 442 13.69 22.11 -10.25
CA ARG A 442 12.58 22.90 -10.77
C ARG A 442 11.28 22.10 -10.70
N PHE A 443 10.24 22.77 -10.21
CA PHE A 443 8.88 22.25 -10.15
C PHE A 443 7.97 23.01 -11.09
N GLU A 444 7.37 22.28 -12.02
CA GLU A 444 6.41 22.82 -12.97
C GLU A 444 5.11 22.02 -12.88
N LEU A 445 3.99 22.73 -12.76
CA LEU A 445 2.67 22.12 -12.88
C LEU A 445 2.14 22.26 -14.30
N PHE A 446 1.57 21.18 -14.80
CA PHE A 446 0.91 21.09 -16.09
C PHE A 446 -0.52 20.63 -15.88
N THR A 447 -1.44 21.24 -16.63
CA THR A 447 -2.75 20.62 -16.85
C THR A 447 -2.59 19.49 -17.87
N THR A 448 -3.37 18.41 -17.76
CA THR A 448 -3.32 17.28 -18.71
C THR A 448 -3.58 17.68 -20.16
N ASN A 449 -4.22 18.83 -20.38
CA ASN A 449 -4.47 19.42 -21.69
C ASN A 449 -3.31 20.30 -22.21
N ASN A 450 -2.18 20.38 -21.51
CA ASN A 450 -0.95 21.09 -21.90
C ASN A 450 -1.11 22.59 -22.18
N THR A 451 -2.09 23.27 -21.58
CA THR A 451 -2.41 24.67 -21.92
C THR A 451 -1.84 25.72 -20.96
N SER A 452 -1.40 25.35 -19.76
CA SER A 452 -0.84 26.30 -18.80
C SER A 452 0.28 25.68 -17.97
N THR A 453 1.44 26.33 -17.97
CA THR A 453 2.54 26.10 -17.03
C THR A 453 2.56 27.19 -15.98
N SER A 454 2.39 26.83 -14.72
CA SER A 454 2.80 27.68 -13.60
C SER A 454 4.05 27.08 -12.98
N ILE A 455 5.17 27.81 -13.06
CA ILE A 455 6.38 27.47 -12.30
C ILE A 455 6.01 27.69 -10.84
N ILE A 456 6.04 26.63 -10.04
CA ILE A 456 5.80 26.75 -8.59
C ILE A 456 7.04 27.32 -7.94
N GLU A 457 8.19 26.69 -8.13
CA GLU A 457 9.43 27.04 -7.42
C GLU A 457 10.68 26.48 -8.14
N GLU A 458 11.79 27.20 -8.05
CA GLU A 458 13.13 26.76 -8.46
C GLU A 458 14.05 26.83 -7.24
N PHE A 459 14.56 25.69 -6.80
CA PHE A 459 15.44 25.57 -5.66
C PHE A 459 16.88 25.29 -6.11
N ILE A 460 17.84 26.05 -5.57
CA ILE A 460 19.28 25.84 -5.79
C ILE A 460 19.86 25.26 -4.49
N PRO A 461 20.27 23.98 -4.47
CA PRO A 461 20.78 23.36 -3.25
C PRO A 461 22.07 24.04 -2.78
N THR A 462 22.09 24.50 -1.52
CA THR A 462 23.29 25.10 -0.91
C THR A 462 24.21 24.07 -0.23
N SER A 463 23.73 22.83 -0.02
CA SER A 463 24.55 21.71 0.48
C SER A 463 23.99 20.34 0.07
N THR A 464 24.89 19.38 -0.15
CA THR A 464 24.62 18.01 -0.67
C THR A 464 23.82 17.05 0.25
N PRO A 465 23.89 17.10 1.59
CA PRO A 465 23.24 16.09 2.44
C PRO A 465 21.72 16.22 2.63
N GLN A 466 21.11 17.37 2.28
CA GLN A 466 19.68 17.64 2.51
C GLN A 466 18.76 17.19 1.35
N ILE A 467 19.29 16.55 0.32
CA ILE A 467 18.58 16.33 -0.96
C ILE A 467 17.94 14.94 -1.04
N TYR A 468 18.18 14.03 -0.08
CA TYR A 468 17.68 12.66 -0.19
C TYR A 468 16.19 12.52 0.01
N ASP A 469 15.60 13.38 0.84
CA ASP A 469 14.16 13.46 1.07
C ASP A 469 13.75 14.93 1.09
N MET A 470 12.91 15.33 0.15
CA MET A 470 12.35 16.68 0.06
C MET A 470 10.84 16.61 -0.01
N GLU A 471 10.20 17.60 0.61
CA GLU A 471 8.76 17.79 0.59
C GLU A 471 8.47 19.14 -0.09
N GLN A 472 7.64 19.13 -1.12
CA GLN A 472 7.14 20.33 -1.76
C GLN A 472 5.63 20.42 -1.54
N ILE A 473 5.16 21.56 -1.04
CA ILE A 473 3.73 21.79 -0.80
C ILE A 473 3.12 22.47 -2.02
N ILE A 474 2.03 21.90 -2.54
CA ILE A 474 1.22 22.46 -3.60
C ILE A 474 -0.05 23.03 -2.97
N ASP A 475 -0.27 24.33 -3.14
CA ASP A 475 -1.46 25.04 -2.66
C ASP A 475 -2.58 24.99 -3.70
N GLY A 476 -3.51 24.04 -3.53
CA GLY A 476 -4.63 23.81 -4.42
C GLY A 476 -5.58 25.00 -4.52
N ALA A 477 -5.69 25.85 -3.49
CA ALA A 477 -6.57 27.00 -3.49
C ALA A 477 -6.18 28.08 -4.53
N LYS A 478 -4.94 28.03 -5.04
CA LYS A 478 -4.43 28.92 -6.09
C LYS A 478 -4.66 28.38 -7.51
N LEU A 479 -5.20 27.17 -7.63
CA LEU A 479 -5.35 26.47 -8.90
C LEU A 479 -6.84 26.39 -9.28
N LEU A 480 -7.10 26.36 -10.59
CA LEU A 480 -8.45 26.15 -11.10
C LEU A 480 -8.79 24.66 -11.07
N PRO A 481 -10.08 24.28 -11.02
CA PRO A 481 -10.47 22.89 -11.18
C PRO A 481 -9.86 22.29 -12.46
N GLY A 482 -9.22 21.13 -12.33
CA GLY A 482 -8.63 20.40 -13.44
C GLY A 482 -7.83 19.18 -13.00
N ASP A 483 -7.36 18.43 -14.00
CA ASP A 483 -6.38 17.36 -13.81
C ASP A 483 -4.98 17.93 -14.02
N TYR A 484 -4.09 17.63 -13.08
CA TYR A 484 -2.74 18.17 -13.03
C TYR A 484 -1.70 17.06 -12.96
N ILE A 485 -0.53 17.35 -13.52
CA ILE A 485 0.69 16.56 -13.38
C ILE A 485 1.78 17.51 -12.91
N ALA A 486 2.54 17.10 -11.90
CA ALA A 486 3.75 17.81 -11.51
C ALA A 486 4.95 17.21 -12.24
N GLN A 487 5.76 18.08 -12.83
CA GLN A 487 7.04 17.73 -13.40
C GLN A 487 8.14 18.22 -12.47
N LEU A 488 8.96 17.27 -12.02
CA LEU A 488 10.21 17.52 -11.34
C LEU A 488 11.33 17.49 -12.37
N THR A 489 12.11 18.58 -12.46
CA THR A 489 13.32 18.65 -13.28
C THR A 489 14.53 18.87 -12.39
N LEU A 490 15.44 17.89 -12.36
CA LEU A 490 16.73 17.98 -11.70
C LEU A 490 17.79 18.37 -12.72
N SER A 491 18.38 19.55 -12.57
CA SER A 491 19.41 20.04 -13.47
C SER A 491 20.82 19.71 -12.96
N PHE A 492 21.62 19.12 -13.84
CA PHE A 492 23.01 18.75 -13.57
C PHE A 492 23.97 19.41 -14.57
N ASP A 493 25.28 19.35 -14.28
CA ASP A 493 26.32 19.74 -15.24
C ASP A 493 26.20 18.98 -16.58
N CYS A 494 25.66 17.76 -16.54
CA CYS A 494 25.56 16.85 -17.67
C CYS A 494 24.17 16.84 -18.36
N GLY A 495 23.27 17.78 -18.01
CA GLY A 495 21.91 17.92 -18.55
C GLY A 495 20.83 17.69 -17.50
N ASP A 496 19.56 17.73 -17.89
CA ASP A 496 18.43 17.68 -16.95
C ASP A 496 17.79 16.28 -16.89
N ILE A 497 17.40 15.82 -15.71
CA ILE A 497 16.55 14.64 -15.50
C ILE A 497 15.15 15.14 -15.20
N THR A 498 14.16 14.61 -15.91
CA THR A 498 12.76 14.99 -15.75
C THR A 498 11.94 13.79 -15.31
N GLN A 499 11.18 13.93 -14.23
CA GLN A 499 10.26 12.92 -13.72
C GLN A 499 8.87 13.54 -13.58
N LEU A 500 7.84 12.81 -14.03
CA LEU A 500 6.44 13.20 -13.85
C LEU A 500 5.85 12.45 -12.66
N THR A 501 4.91 13.10 -11.96
CA THR A 501 4.04 12.45 -10.99
C THR A 501 2.92 11.69 -11.66
N ASP A 502 2.20 10.90 -10.86
CA ASP A 502 0.83 10.52 -11.21
C ASP A 502 -0.06 11.77 -11.33
N ILE A 503 -1.20 11.60 -12.01
CA ILE A 503 -2.21 12.65 -12.15
C ILE A 503 -2.86 12.89 -10.78
N PHE A 504 -3.06 14.16 -10.44
CA PHE A 504 -3.91 14.56 -9.32
C PHE A 504 -4.99 15.54 -9.78
N HIS A 505 -6.06 15.61 -8.99
CA HIS A 505 -7.32 16.21 -9.36
C HIS A 505 -7.64 17.37 -8.43
N ILE A 506 -7.94 18.53 -9.00
CA ILE A 506 -8.46 19.67 -8.26
C ILE A 506 -9.92 19.83 -8.65
N SER A 507 -10.82 19.70 -7.67
CA SER A 507 -12.26 19.65 -7.90
C SER A 507 -12.98 20.48 -6.85
N TYR A 508 -14.16 20.99 -7.18
CA TYR A 508 -15.12 21.32 -6.15
C TYR A 508 -15.76 20.03 -5.58
N PRO A 509 -16.26 20.07 -4.34
CA PRO A 509 -16.91 18.93 -3.70
C PRO A 509 -18.25 18.58 -4.35
N TYR A 510 -18.55 17.27 -4.34
CA TYR A 510 -19.87 16.72 -4.60
C TYR A 510 -20.49 16.25 -3.28
N TYR A 511 -21.36 17.08 -2.71
CA TYR A 511 -22.03 16.77 -1.46
C TYR A 511 -23.20 15.81 -1.66
N VAL A 512 -23.18 14.70 -0.93
CA VAL A 512 -24.24 13.70 -0.92
C VAL A 512 -24.89 13.70 0.45
N LEU A 513 -26.20 13.94 0.49
CA LEU A 513 -26.99 13.93 1.71
C LEU A 513 -27.93 12.73 1.70
N TRP A 514 -28.11 12.15 2.89
CA TRP A 514 -29.12 11.15 3.14
C TRP A 514 -30.09 11.62 4.21
N SER A 515 -31.32 11.87 3.78
CA SER A 515 -32.37 12.39 4.64
C SER A 515 -33.42 11.33 4.94
N ILE A 516 -33.97 11.41 6.15
CA ILE A 516 -34.90 10.41 6.69
C ILE A 516 -36.21 11.10 7.03
N ASP A 517 -37.26 10.83 6.26
CA ASP A 517 -38.59 11.38 6.51
C ASP A 517 -39.34 10.47 7.46
N TRP A 518 -39.56 10.96 8.68
CA TRP A 518 -40.35 10.24 9.68
C TRP A 518 -41.82 10.58 9.49
N GLU A 519 -42.58 9.65 8.96
CA GLU A 519 -43.91 9.90 8.41
C GLU A 519 -44.98 10.14 9.47
N GLY A 520 -44.72 9.72 10.70
CA GLY A 520 -45.63 9.89 11.83
C GLY A 520 -46.35 8.60 12.22
N TYR A 521 -45.90 7.44 11.72
CA TYR A 521 -46.34 6.12 12.17
C TYR A 521 -45.27 5.44 13.03
N ASP A 522 -45.63 4.38 13.75
CA ASP A 522 -44.63 3.58 14.45
C ASP A 522 -43.81 2.74 13.44
N MET A 523 -42.56 2.45 13.77
CA MET A 523 -41.62 1.67 12.96
C MET A 523 -41.03 0.51 13.77
N LYS A 524 -40.39 -0.45 13.09
CA LYS A 524 -39.67 -1.54 13.77
C LYS A 524 -38.28 -1.08 14.22
N ASN A 525 -37.78 -1.63 15.31
CA ASN A 525 -36.40 -1.40 15.74
C ASN A 525 -35.39 -1.88 14.71
N GLU A 526 -35.67 -3.02 14.07
CA GLU A 526 -34.83 -3.59 13.02
C GLU A 526 -34.53 -2.57 11.90
N PHE A 527 -35.52 -1.74 11.54
CA PHE A 527 -35.36 -0.71 10.51
C PHE A 527 -34.45 0.44 10.98
N LEU A 528 -34.57 0.84 12.25
CA LEU A 528 -33.68 1.83 12.85
C LEU A 528 -32.23 1.30 12.94
N ASP A 529 -32.08 0.02 13.27
CA ASP A 529 -30.76 -0.63 13.34
C ASP A 529 -30.13 -0.75 11.94
N GLU A 530 -30.92 -1.06 10.90
CA GLU A 530 -30.44 -1.09 9.51
C GLU A 530 -30.04 0.29 9.00
N MET A 531 -30.79 1.34 9.34
CA MET A 531 -30.44 2.72 9.01
C MET A 531 -29.11 3.11 9.66
N ALA A 532 -28.97 2.83 10.97
CA ALA A 532 -27.72 3.09 11.69
C ALA A 532 -26.54 2.33 11.08
N ARG A 533 -26.74 1.08 10.66
CA ARG A 533 -25.71 0.29 9.96
C ARG A 533 -25.21 1.01 8.70
N PHE A 534 -26.10 1.48 7.83
CA PHE A 534 -25.70 2.20 6.61
C PHE A 534 -24.92 3.49 6.93
N SER A 535 -25.41 4.26 7.88
CA SER A 535 -24.75 5.49 8.33
C SER A 535 -23.34 5.19 8.85
N ASP A 536 -23.19 4.18 9.71
CA ASP A 536 -21.93 3.83 10.35
C ASP A 536 -20.93 3.18 9.36
N GLU A 537 -21.42 2.36 8.43
CA GLU A 537 -20.60 1.63 7.46
C GLU A 537 -19.93 2.56 6.44
N TYR A 538 -20.67 3.57 5.96
CA TYR A 538 -20.20 4.49 4.93
C TYR A 538 -19.80 5.86 5.49
N GLY A 539 -19.99 6.10 6.79
CA GLY A 539 -19.77 7.41 7.40
C GLY A 539 -20.72 8.47 6.85
N ILE A 540 -21.96 8.09 6.53
CA ILE A 540 -22.98 8.98 5.96
C ILE A 540 -23.83 9.55 7.10
N PRO A 541 -23.78 10.85 7.38
CA PRO A 541 -24.65 11.45 8.38
C PRO A 541 -26.11 11.41 7.93
N MET A 542 -27.01 11.06 8.85
CA MET A 542 -28.45 11.12 8.61
C MET A 542 -29.00 12.50 8.96
N SER A 543 -29.81 13.06 8.08
CA SER A 543 -30.62 14.24 8.39
C SER A 543 -32.06 13.84 8.66
N HIS A 544 -32.48 13.86 9.93
CA HIS A 544 -33.79 13.36 10.34
C HIS A 544 -34.86 14.45 10.22
N PHE A 545 -35.79 14.31 9.28
CA PHE A 545 -36.98 15.14 9.17
C PHE A 545 -38.10 14.51 10.01
N PHE A 546 -38.27 15.00 11.23
CA PHE A 546 -39.03 14.32 12.28
C PHE A 546 -40.46 14.85 12.41
N ASN A 547 -41.46 13.97 12.26
CA ASN A 547 -42.86 14.36 12.42
C ASN A 547 -43.30 14.41 13.89
N PRO A 548 -43.77 15.58 14.39
CA PRO A 548 -44.17 15.75 15.79
C PRO A 548 -45.35 14.86 16.20
N ARG A 549 -46.11 14.33 15.24
CA ARG A 549 -47.18 13.36 15.51
C ARG A 549 -46.69 12.15 16.29
N LEU A 550 -45.45 11.69 16.03
CA LEU A 550 -44.85 10.54 16.71
C LEU A 550 -44.93 10.68 18.24
N LEU A 551 -44.82 11.90 18.75
CA LEU A 551 -44.74 12.17 20.19
C LEU A 551 -46.11 12.48 20.81
N MET A 552 -47.14 12.71 20.00
CA MET A 552 -48.45 13.16 20.49
C MET A 552 -49.58 12.17 20.24
N THR A 553 -49.52 11.36 19.18
CA THR A 553 -50.63 10.46 18.82
C THR A 553 -50.87 9.40 19.88
N ALA A 554 -52.14 8.99 20.04
CA ALA A 554 -52.52 7.91 20.94
C ALA A 554 -52.21 6.52 20.35
N SER A 555 -51.94 6.42 19.05
CA SER A 555 -51.62 5.13 18.40
C SER A 555 -50.22 4.60 18.75
N ILE A 556 -49.35 5.44 19.32
CA ILE A 556 -48.00 5.08 19.74
C ILE A 556 -47.93 5.13 21.27
N PRO A 557 -47.63 4.02 21.97
CA PRO A 557 -47.50 4.00 23.43
C PRO A 557 -46.36 4.91 23.93
N GLN A 558 -46.48 5.42 25.16
CA GLN A 558 -45.47 6.36 25.71
C GLN A 558 -44.05 5.75 25.75
N GLU A 559 -43.91 4.49 26.17
CA GLU A 559 -42.62 3.79 26.17
C GLU A 559 -41.98 3.78 24.77
N ARG A 560 -42.79 3.62 23.72
CA ARG A 560 -42.32 3.64 22.34
C ARG A 560 -41.85 5.03 21.92
N LYS A 561 -42.57 6.08 22.33
CA LYS A 561 -42.16 7.48 22.11
C LYS A 561 -40.84 7.79 22.78
N ASP A 562 -40.70 7.39 24.04
CA ASP A 562 -39.48 7.59 24.82
C ASP A 562 -38.28 6.88 24.17
N TYR A 563 -38.50 5.66 23.64
CA TYR A 563 -37.49 4.94 22.87
C TYR A 563 -37.07 5.70 21.61
N ILE A 564 -38.02 6.16 20.78
CA ILE A 564 -37.72 6.88 19.53
C ILE A 564 -36.95 8.18 19.83
N VAL A 565 -37.38 8.95 20.83
CA VAL A 565 -36.68 10.17 21.26
C VAL A 565 -35.28 9.83 21.76
N GLY A 566 -35.13 8.78 22.56
CA GLY A 566 -33.84 8.32 23.05
C GLY A 566 -32.90 7.90 21.91
N TRP A 567 -33.42 7.17 20.93
CA TRP A 567 -32.67 6.71 19.77
C TRP A 567 -32.20 7.89 18.90
N VAL A 568 -33.08 8.83 18.58
CA VAL A 568 -32.70 10.02 17.80
C VAL A 568 -31.68 10.86 18.56
N LYS A 569 -31.90 11.14 19.85
CA LYS A 569 -30.92 11.89 20.65
C LYS A 569 -29.57 11.21 20.72
N LYS A 570 -29.57 9.87 20.81
CA LYS A 570 -28.35 9.07 20.77
C LYS A 570 -27.62 9.27 19.43
N ARG A 571 -28.32 9.21 18.30
CA ARG A 571 -27.75 9.50 16.97
C ARG A 571 -27.16 10.91 16.84
N LEU A 572 -27.83 11.90 17.42
CA LEU A 572 -27.32 13.28 17.45
C LEU A 572 -26.08 13.48 18.37
N GLN A 573 -25.82 12.56 19.31
CA GLN A 573 -24.73 12.68 20.29
C GLN A 573 -23.56 11.72 20.04
N GLU A 574 -23.85 10.51 19.59
CA GLU A 574 -22.89 9.45 19.30
C GLU A 574 -22.39 9.57 17.84
N ASN A 575 -21.35 8.82 17.45
CA ASN A 575 -20.69 8.92 16.14
C ASN A 575 -20.10 10.29 15.77
N GLY A 576 -19.66 11.06 16.77
CA GLY A 576 -19.10 12.40 16.53
C GLY A 576 -20.16 13.50 16.38
N GLY A 577 -21.45 13.18 16.59
CA GLY A 577 -22.53 14.15 16.57
C GLY A 577 -22.83 14.71 15.18
N THR A 578 -22.69 13.87 14.16
CA THR A 578 -22.82 14.29 12.76
C THR A 578 -24.25 14.21 12.22
N ASP A 579 -25.18 13.50 12.87
CA ASP A 579 -26.58 13.47 12.40
C ASP A 579 -27.28 14.80 12.75
N SER A 580 -28.26 15.23 11.93
CA SER A 580 -29.08 16.44 12.19
C SER A 580 -30.55 16.08 12.45
N LEU A 581 -31.30 17.01 13.06
CA LEU A 581 -32.72 16.83 13.38
C LEU A 581 -33.55 18.06 13.02
N ASP A 582 -34.49 17.85 12.11
CA ASP A 582 -35.28 18.87 11.45
C ASP A 582 -36.78 18.49 11.42
N LEU A 583 -37.61 19.38 10.86
CA LEU A 583 -39.07 19.25 10.97
C LEU A 583 -39.70 18.65 9.70
N HIS A 584 -40.50 17.61 9.89
CA HIS A 584 -41.41 17.07 8.87
C HIS A 584 -42.85 17.16 9.32
N ILE A 585 -43.80 17.48 8.44
CA ILE A 585 -45.22 17.47 8.82
C ILE A 585 -46.09 16.87 7.72
N HIS A 586 -46.72 15.73 8.05
CA HIS A 586 -47.98 15.30 7.45
C HIS A 586 -49.17 15.74 8.31
N MET A 587 -50.24 16.24 7.68
CA MET A 587 -51.37 16.89 8.37
C MET A 587 -52.47 15.91 8.84
N PHE A 588 -52.09 14.90 9.62
CA PHE A 588 -53.05 13.98 10.23
C PHE A 588 -54.16 14.68 11.03
N TYR A 589 -55.36 14.11 11.04
CA TYR A 589 -56.51 14.71 11.72
C TYR A 589 -56.31 14.88 13.23
N ASP A 590 -55.61 13.96 13.90
CA ASP A 590 -55.32 14.07 15.32
C ASP A 590 -54.32 15.20 15.61
N LEU A 591 -53.31 15.36 14.75
CA LEU A 591 -52.34 16.44 14.81
C LEU A 591 -53.00 17.80 14.55
N ALA A 592 -53.78 17.92 13.47
CA ALA A 592 -54.50 19.14 13.13
C ALA A 592 -55.50 19.55 14.23
N LYS A 593 -56.22 18.57 14.82
CA LYS A 593 -57.08 18.82 15.98
C LYS A 593 -56.29 19.34 17.18
N ALA A 594 -55.10 18.77 17.45
CA ALA A 594 -54.24 19.23 18.54
C ALA A 594 -53.69 20.65 18.32
N MET A 595 -53.56 21.07 17.06
CA MET A 595 -53.14 22.41 16.64
C MET A 595 -54.29 23.43 16.58
N ASP A 596 -55.53 23.02 16.88
CA ASP A 596 -56.73 23.84 16.68
C ASP A 596 -56.86 24.31 15.22
N ILE A 597 -56.56 23.42 14.28
CA ILE A 597 -56.73 23.65 12.84
C ILE A 597 -58.01 22.93 12.41
N GLU A 598 -58.93 23.70 11.83
CA GLU A 598 -60.24 23.20 11.43
C GLU A 598 -60.13 22.41 10.12
N VAL A 599 -59.93 21.10 10.23
CA VAL A 599 -60.01 20.18 9.10
C VAL A 599 -61.49 19.83 8.92
N GLN A 600 -62.25 20.67 8.22
CA GLN A 600 -63.70 20.50 8.17
C GLN A 600 -64.12 19.13 7.63
N LYS A 601 -64.96 18.45 8.41
CA LYS A 601 -65.78 17.32 7.99
C LYS A 601 -67.25 17.73 8.16
N GLU A 602 -67.69 18.77 7.43
CA GLU A 602 -69.12 19.11 7.41
C GLU A 602 -69.85 18.10 6.52
N ILE A 603 -70.63 17.20 7.14
CA ILE A 603 -71.68 16.46 6.44
C ILE A 603 -72.86 17.43 6.27
N LYS A 604 -72.92 18.17 5.15
CA LYS A 604 -74.16 18.87 4.78
C LYS A 604 -75.14 17.84 4.21
N VAL A 605 -76.08 17.39 5.05
CA VAL A 605 -77.27 16.68 4.57
C VAL A 605 -78.24 17.73 4.00
N ALA A 606 -78.14 18.03 2.71
CA ALA A 606 -79.19 18.75 2.01
C ALA A 606 -80.33 17.77 1.70
N LEU A 607 -81.43 17.83 2.46
CA LEU A 607 -82.66 17.13 2.13
C LEU A 607 -83.33 17.84 0.94
N THR A 608 -83.10 17.35 -0.29
CA THR A 608 -83.98 17.69 -1.42
C THR A 608 -85.03 16.59 -1.61
N PRO A 609 -86.26 16.91 -2.09
CA PRO A 609 -87.35 15.95 -2.27
C PRO A 609 -87.10 14.81 -3.26
N THR A 610 -85.95 14.83 -3.96
CA THR A 610 -85.56 13.87 -4.99
C THR A 610 -84.23 13.24 -4.62
N SER A 611 -84.29 12.31 -3.67
CA SER A 611 -83.37 11.18 -3.43
C SER A 611 -82.00 11.18 -4.13
N SER A 612 -81.18 12.20 -3.88
CA SER A 612 -79.75 12.17 -4.09
C SER A 612 -79.09 12.94 -2.94
N ILE A 613 -78.37 12.22 -2.09
CA ILE A 613 -77.53 12.82 -1.06
C ILE A 613 -76.37 13.47 -1.82
N GLN A 614 -76.44 14.78 -2.03
CA GLN A 614 -75.31 15.53 -2.56
C GLN A 614 -74.38 15.86 -1.39
N MET A 615 -73.40 14.99 -1.14
CA MET A 615 -72.32 15.28 -0.21
C MET A 615 -71.44 16.37 -0.81
N THR A 616 -71.55 17.60 -0.33
CA THR A 616 -70.54 18.64 -0.59
C THR A 616 -69.63 18.74 0.63
N THR A 617 -68.56 17.96 0.62
CA THR A 617 -67.48 18.07 1.60
C THR A 617 -66.55 19.20 1.17
N THR A 618 -66.53 20.32 1.89
CA THR A 618 -65.32 21.18 1.92
C THR A 618 -64.31 20.55 2.86
N THR A 619 -63.85 19.34 2.51
CA THR A 619 -62.63 18.77 3.06
C THR A 619 -61.46 19.54 2.45
N LEU A 620 -60.42 19.83 3.25
CA LEU A 620 -59.13 20.21 2.66
C LEU A 620 -58.81 19.24 1.52
N PRO A 621 -58.19 19.73 0.43
CA PRO A 621 -57.85 18.87 -0.68
C PRO A 621 -57.03 17.69 -0.17
N GLN A 622 -57.26 16.51 -0.72
CA GLN A 622 -56.55 15.29 -0.38
C GLN A 622 -55.95 14.72 -1.65
N TRP A 623 -54.69 14.28 -1.63
CA TRP A 623 -54.12 13.65 -2.82
C TRP A 623 -54.67 12.24 -3.07
N GLY A 624 -55.36 11.64 -2.10
CA GLY A 624 -56.04 10.36 -2.27
C GLY A 624 -55.15 9.19 -1.84
N TYR A 625 -54.90 9.12 -0.54
CA TYR A 625 -54.29 7.98 0.13
C TYR A 625 -55.37 7.05 0.68
N TYR A 626 -55.04 5.76 0.85
CA TYR A 626 -56.03 4.75 1.21
C TYR A 626 -56.41 4.77 2.70
N LEU A 627 -55.60 5.40 3.57
CA LEU A 627 -55.92 5.55 4.99
C LEU A 627 -56.71 6.85 5.24
N PRO A 628 -57.87 6.79 5.94
CA PRO A 628 -58.70 7.95 6.20
C PRO A 628 -58.30 8.68 7.49
N ASP A 629 -57.02 8.96 7.69
CA ASP A 629 -56.45 9.55 8.91
C ASP A 629 -55.89 10.97 8.73
N GLY A 630 -55.96 11.51 7.52
CA GLY A 630 -55.51 12.86 7.18
C GLY A 630 -54.04 12.93 6.78
N TYR A 631 -53.33 11.79 6.67
CA TYR A 631 -51.97 11.73 6.15
C TYR A 631 -51.80 12.48 4.80
N ASP A 632 -52.86 12.48 3.99
CA ASP A 632 -52.86 12.93 2.60
C ASP A 632 -53.33 14.36 2.34
N ILE A 633 -53.31 15.18 3.38
CA ILE A 633 -53.63 16.60 3.30
C ILE A 633 -52.35 17.38 2.93
N PRO A 634 -52.31 18.06 1.77
CA PRO A 634 -51.20 18.93 1.37
C PRO A 634 -50.96 20.01 2.42
N PHE A 635 -49.70 20.17 2.85
CA PHE A 635 -49.35 21.22 3.80
C PHE A 635 -49.57 22.61 3.18
N SER A 636 -49.34 22.78 1.88
CA SER A 636 -49.66 23.99 1.09
C SER A 636 -51.16 24.31 0.97
N SER A 637 -52.06 23.42 1.42
CA SER A 637 -53.49 23.72 1.47
C SER A 637 -53.92 24.50 2.73
N LEU A 638 -53.02 24.64 3.70
CA LEU A 638 -53.28 25.39 4.92
C LEU A 638 -53.23 26.90 4.67
N SER A 639 -54.09 27.64 5.36
CA SER A 639 -53.97 29.11 5.37
C SER A 639 -52.67 29.52 6.07
N LYS A 640 -52.10 30.68 5.73
CA LYS A 640 -50.92 31.24 6.42
C LYS A 640 -51.00 31.15 7.96
N LYS A 641 -52.18 31.45 8.50
CA LYS A 641 -52.46 31.40 9.94
C LYS A 641 -52.36 29.98 10.48
N ASP A 642 -52.93 29.01 9.77
CA ASP A 642 -52.92 27.61 10.19
C ASP A 642 -51.55 26.96 9.99
N THR A 643 -50.82 27.33 8.94
CA THR A 643 -49.39 26.99 8.77
C THR A 643 -48.58 27.47 9.97
N GLY A 644 -48.76 28.73 10.40
CA GLY A 644 -48.10 29.25 11.59
C GLY A 644 -48.47 28.50 12.87
N LYS A 645 -49.75 28.16 13.07
CA LYS A 645 -50.19 27.31 14.19
C LYS A 645 -49.50 25.95 14.18
N ALA A 646 -49.40 25.31 13.01
CA ALA A 646 -48.78 24.00 12.86
C ALA A 646 -47.30 24.03 13.22
N LEU A 647 -46.55 25.02 12.69
CA LEU A 647 -45.14 25.21 12.99
C LEU A 647 -44.91 25.51 14.47
N GLN A 648 -45.67 26.44 15.06
CA GLN A 648 -45.54 26.78 16.48
C GLN A 648 -45.76 25.55 17.37
N TYR A 649 -46.81 24.79 17.11
CA TYR A 649 -47.14 23.60 17.89
C TYR A 649 -46.07 22.51 17.75
N ALA A 650 -45.53 22.31 16.55
CA ALA A 650 -44.41 21.39 16.31
C ALA A 650 -43.16 21.80 17.09
N LEU A 651 -42.78 23.08 17.04
CA LEU A 651 -41.66 23.63 17.81
C LEU A 651 -41.86 23.44 19.32
N ASP A 652 -43.09 23.60 19.82
CA ASP A 652 -43.43 23.34 21.22
C ASP A 652 -43.35 21.85 21.58
N ILE A 653 -43.61 20.93 20.65
CA ILE A 653 -43.38 19.49 20.84
C ILE A 653 -41.89 19.21 20.97
N PHE A 654 -41.05 19.73 20.07
CA PHE A 654 -39.60 19.53 20.14
C PHE A 654 -39.04 20.06 21.46
N LYS A 655 -39.43 21.28 21.84
CA LYS A 655 -39.05 21.90 23.12
C LYS A 655 -39.47 21.07 24.33
N ARG A 656 -40.73 20.61 24.39
CA ARG A 656 -41.24 19.79 25.50
C ARG A 656 -40.51 18.46 25.66
N ASN A 657 -40.01 17.90 24.57
CA ASN A 657 -39.28 16.64 24.56
C ASN A 657 -37.75 16.83 24.65
N ASN A 658 -37.29 18.06 24.90
CA ASN A 658 -35.87 18.41 24.98
C ASN A 658 -35.09 17.97 23.73
N LEU A 659 -35.71 18.15 22.56
CA LEU A 659 -35.08 18.00 21.25
C LEU A 659 -34.51 19.37 20.81
N PRO A 660 -33.43 19.41 20.00
CA PRO A 660 -32.96 20.64 19.38
C PRO A 660 -34.07 21.36 18.61
N ARG A 661 -33.96 22.68 18.47
CA ARG A 661 -34.89 23.43 17.62
C ARG A 661 -34.56 23.09 16.16
N PRO A 662 -35.53 22.60 15.37
CA PRO A 662 -35.29 22.31 13.96
C PRO A 662 -35.01 23.61 13.19
N THR A 663 -34.10 23.55 12.24
CA THR A 663 -33.67 24.68 11.40
C THR A 663 -34.06 24.48 9.94
N ALA A 664 -34.25 23.22 9.52
CA ALA A 664 -34.80 22.82 8.24
C ALA A 664 -36.23 22.30 8.34
N PHE A 665 -36.92 22.34 7.21
CA PHE A 665 -38.28 21.85 7.04
C PHE A 665 -38.42 21.01 5.77
N ARG A 666 -39.32 20.03 5.81
CA ARG A 666 -39.83 19.33 4.64
C ARG A 666 -41.34 19.08 4.80
N ALA A 667 -42.13 19.53 3.84
CA ALA A 667 -43.57 19.26 3.83
C ALA A 667 -43.86 17.80 3.50
N GLY A 668 -44.86 17.23 4.17
CA GLY A 668 -45.38 15.92 3.84
C GLY A 668 -45.89 15.85 2.39
N GLY A 669 -45.50 14.81 1.66
CA GLY A 669 -45.77 14.68 0.23
C GLY A 669 -45.17 15.80 -0.63
N TRP A 670 -44.18 16.53 -0.11
CA TRP A 670 -43.50 17.67 -0.75
C TRP A 670 -44.42 18.86 -1.11
N PHE A 671 -45.62 18.93 -0.52
CA PHE A 671 -46.58 20.01 -0.79
C PHE A 671 -46.25 21.28 0.02
N ALA A 672 -45.27 22.05 -0.47
CA ALA A 672 -44.91 23.36 0.03
C ALA A 672 -44.88 24.36 -1.13
N ASP A 673 -45.64 25.45 -0.99
CA ASP A 673 -45.74 26.51 -1.97
C ASP A 673 -45.08 27.81 -1.48
N SER A 674 -45.06 28.84 -2.32
CA SER A 674 -44.47 30.14 -1.94
C SER A 674 -45.08 30.79 -0.68
N GLU A 675 -46.35 30.54 -0.35
CA GLU A 675 -46.96 31.03 0.89
C GLU A 675 -46.43 30.25 2.10
N THR A 676 -46.33 28.92 2.00
CA THR A 676 -45.70 28.06 3.00
C THR A 676 -44.27 28.52 3.32
N LEU A 677 -43.44 28.75 2.29
CA LEU A 677 -42.05 29.16 2.47
C LEU A 677 -41.90 30.52 3.16
N GLN A 678 -42.82 31.46 2.90
CA GLN A 678 -42.83 32.74 3.60
C GLN A 678 -43.15 32.57 5.09
N VAL A 679 -44.03 31.63 5.45
CA VAL A 679 -44.29 31.33 6.86
C VAL A 679 -43.08 30.65 7.51
N LEU A 680 -42.37 29.75 6.81
CA LEU A 680 -41.13 29.17 7.32
C LEU A 680 -40.08 30.25 7.66
N GLU A 681 -39.90 31.24 6.78
CA GLU A 681 -39.04 32.41 7.05
C GLU A 681 -39.49 33.19 8.30
N GLU A 682 -40.80 33.46 8.45
CA GLU A 682 -41.36 34.14 9.63
C GLU A 682 -41.12 33.38 10.93
N TYR A 683 -41.07 32.04 10.85
CA TYR A 683 -40.75 31.16 11.97
C TYR A 683 -39.25 30.85 12.07
N SER A 684 -38.39 31.58 11.36
CA SER A 684 -36.93 31.46 11.44
C SER A 684 -36.38 30.07 11.09
N PHE A 685 -37.03 29.37 10.17
CA PHE A 685 -36.39 28.26 9.45
C PHE A 685 -35.38 28.83 8.47
N LEU A 686 -34.32 28.06 8.23
CA LEU A 686 -33.18 28.43 7.39
C LEU A 686 -33.21 27.66 6.06
N ILE A 687 -33.81 26.48 6.06
CA ILE A 687 -33.83 25.54 4.95
C ILE A 687 -35.25 25.02 4.72
N ASP A 688 -35.67 24.95 3.46
CA ASP A 688 -36.65 23.99 2.96
C ASP A 688 -35.95 22.98 2.03
N THR A 689 -36.47 21.76 2.01
CA THR A 689 -36.04 20.71 1.09
C THR A 689 -37.25 19.94 0.58
N SER A 690 -38.34 20.68 0.34
CA SER A 690 -39.55 20.14 -0.27
C SER A 690 -39.45 20.13 -1.79
N GLY A 691 -38.58 20.95 -2.37
CA GLY A 691 -38.40 21.06 -3.81
C GLY A 691 -37.94 19.78 -4.48
N ARG A 692 -38.65 19.38 -5.54
CA ARG A 692 -38.32 18.19 -6.32
C ARG A 692 -38.76 18.31 -7.77
N THR A 693 -38.41 17.31 -8.59
CA THR A 693 -38.90 17.22 -9.96
C THR A 693 -40.42 17.07 -9.99
N ALA A 694 -41.05 17.62 -11.05
CA ALA A 694 -42.50 17.60 -11.24
C ALA A 694 -43.11 16.21 -11.01
N TYR A 695 -44.23 16.20 -10.29
CA TYR A 695 -44.89 14.97 -9.88
C TYR A 695 -46.41 15.16 -9.77
N THR A 696 -47.11 14.03 -9.85
CA THR A 696 -48.53 13.91 -9.56
C THR A 696 -48.69 12.84 -8.49
N PHE A 697 -49.48 13.12 -7.45
CA PHE A 697 -49.53 12.27 -6.27
C PHE A 697 -50.95 11.75 -5.97
N GLY A 698 -50.99 10.52 -5.45
CA GLY A 698 -52.19 9.83 -4.97
C GLY A 698 -53.28 9.54 -6.02
N THR A 699 -54.38 8.92 -5.60
CA THR A 699 -55.47 8.50 -6.49
C THR A 699 -56.24 9.67 -7.10
N ASN A 700 -56.15 10.86 -6.49
CA ASN A 700 -56.82 12.06 -6.98
C ASN A 700 -55.99 12.81 -8.04
N ASN A 701 -54.82 12.28 -8.42
CA ASN A 701 -53.91 12.87 -9.40
C ASN A 701 -53.59 14.34 -9.10
N MET A 702 -53.28 14.64 -7.84
CA MET A 702 -52.97 16.02 -7.44
C MET A 702 -51.58 16.40 -7.95
N ALA A 703 -51.49 17.49 -8.69
CA ALA A 703 -50.21 18.04 -9.12
C ALA A 703 -49.48 18.65 -7.91
N GLY A 704 -48.19 18.36 -7.78
CA GLY A 704 -47.34 18.99 -6.77
C GLY A 704 -46.98 20.43 -7.11
N ASP A 705 -46.55 21.18 -6.09
CA ASP A 705 -46.17 22.59 -6.19
C ASP A 705 -44.81 22.80 -6.90
N TRP A 706 -44.01 21.73 -7.03
CA TRP A 706 -42.62 21.81 -7.51
C TRP A 706 -42.41 21.23 -8.90
N HIS A 707 -41.58 21.90 -9.69
CA HIS A 707 -41.25 21.56 -11.07
C HIS A 707 -39.75 21.74 -11.37
N LEU A 708 -38.90 21.29 -10.44
CA LEU A 708 -37.46 21.45 -10.56
C LEU A 708 -36.85 20.44 -11.55
N ALA A 709 -35.62 20.70 -11.99
CA ALA A 709 -34.85 19.75 -12.76
C ALA A 709 -34.17 18.72 -11.84
N ALA A 710 -33.85 17.55 -12.39
CA ALA A 710 -33.13 16.49 -11.68
C ALA A 710 -31.72 16.90 -11.21
N ASN A 711 -31.18 17.97 -11.79
CA ASN A 711 -29.88 18.54 -11.46
C ASN A 711 -29.98 19.94 -10.84
N SER A 712 -31.16 20.35 -10.37
CA SER A 712 -31.33 21.62 -9.66
C SER A 712 -30.42 21.65 -8.43
N GLN A 713 -29.65 22.73 -8.31
CA GLN A 713 -28.72 22.99 -7.21
C GLN A 713 -29.33 23.97 -6.20
N PRO A 714 -28.77 24.07 -4.97
CA PRO A 714 -29.35 24.91 -3.93
C PRO A 714 -29.50 26.38 -4.34
N TYR A 715 -30.63 26.99 -3.97
CA TYR A 715 -30.95 28.37 -4.33
C TYR A 715 -31.86 29.02 -3.28
N ARG A 716 -32.01 30.35 -3.34
CA ARG A 716 -33.03 31.06 -2.58
C ARG A 716 -34.27 31.26 -3.46
N PRO A 717 -35.44 30.72 -3.10
CA PRO A 717 -36.64 30.84 -3.91
C PRO A 717 -37.13 32.29 -4.06
N ASN A 718 -37.80 32.57 -5.17
CA ASN A 718 -38.56 33.80 -5.34
C ASN A 718 -39.76 33.80 -4.37
N ARG A 719 -40.07 34.96 -3.81
CA ARG A 719 -41.14 35.16 -2.84
C ARG A 719 -42.53 34.77 -3.34
N PHE A 720 -42.75 34.77 -4.66
CA PHE A 720 -44.04 34.51 -5.28
C PHE A 720 -44.02 33.28 -6.21
N ASP A 721 -42.87 32.63 -6.35
CA ASP A 721 -42.70 31.43 -7.16
C ASP A 721 -41.54 30.60 -6.61
N GLN A 722 -41.88 29.53 -5.90
CA GLN A 722 -40.91 28.65 -5.27
C GLN A 722 -39.97 27.99 -6.28
N ASN A 723 -40.36 27.87 -7.56
CA ASN A 723 -39.54 27.26 -8.61
C ASN A 723 -38.57 28.25 -9.28
N ALA A 724 -38.68 29.54 -8.98
CA ALA A 724 -37.82 30.58 -9.52
C ALA A 724 -36.73 31.00 -8.53
N LYS A 725 -35.54 31.32 -9.06
CA LYS A 725 -34.40 31.81 -8.27
C LYS A 725 -34.18 33.33 -8.36
N THR A 726 -35.06 34.06 -9.03
CA THR A 726 -34.93 35.50 -9.28
C THR A 726 -35.49 36.34 -8.13
N ALA A 727 -35.04 37.58 -7.98
CA ALA A 727 -35.57 38.51 -6.98
C ALA A 727 -37.05 38.89 -7.23
N PRO A 728 -37.84 39.23 -6.19
CA PRO A 728 -37.47 39.27 -4.77
C PRO A 728 -37.41 37.86 -4.17
N GLN A 729 -36.30 37.52 -3.51
CA GLN A 729 -36.09 36.22 -2.88
C GLN A 729 -36.52 36.23 -1.42
N ILE A 730 -36.89 35.06 -0.88
CA ILE A 730 -36.97 34.81 0.57
C ILE A 730 -35.57 34.54 1.15
N GLN A 731 -35.39 34.78 2.45
CA GLN A 731 -34.17 34.48 3.21
C GLN A 731 -34.14 33.03 3.71
N LEU A 732 -34.77 32.13 2.96
CA LEU A 732 -34.79 30.69 3.17
C LEU A 732 -34.04 30.04 2.01
N TRP A 733 -33.20 29.06 2.28
CA TRP A 733 -32.58 28.25 1.23
C TRP A 733 -33.47 27.07 0.87
N GLU A 734 -33.63 26.83 -0.42
CA GLU A 734 -34.18 25.59 -0.95
C GLU A 734 -33.03 24.66 -1.36
N PHE A 735 -33.05 23.46 -0.80
CA PHE A 735 -32.13 22.38 -1.13
C PHE A 735 -32.92 21.22 -1.76
N PRO A 736 -32.93 21.13 -3.10
CA PRO A 736 -33.83 20.21 -3.80
C PRO A 736 -33.58 18.74 -3.45
N ASN A 737 -34.66 17.98 -3.22
CA ASN A 737 -34.67 16.52 -3.20
C ASN A 737 -34.52 15.95 -4.63
N ASN A 738 -33.33 16.15 -5.19
CA ASN A 738 -32.99 15.84 -6.57
C ASN A 738 -32.40 14.43 -6.77
N GLY A 739 -32.01 13.75 -5.68
CA GLY A 739 -31.58 12.35 -5.65
C GLY A 739 -32.72 11.33 -5.67
N ALA A 740 -33.96 11.81 -5.52
CA ALA A 740 -35.19 11.03 -5.46
C ALA A 740 -35.37 10.24 -4.15
N ASP A 741 -36.58 9.69 -4.03
CA ASP A 741 -37.07 8.93 -2.88
C ASP A 741 -36.78 7.44 -3.09
N SER A 742 -36.00 6.83 -2.20
CA SER A 742 -35.67 5.41 -2.28
C SER A 742 -36.88 4.50 -2.14
N TRP A 743 -38.00 4.93 -1.57
CA TRP A 743 -39.22 4.13 -1.50
C TRP A 743 -39.87 3.99 -2.87
N TRP A 744 -40.05 5.12 -3.58
CA TRP A 744 -40.73 5.18 -4.88
C TRP A 744 -39.83 4.79 -6.06
N SER A 745 -38.57 5.23 -6.05
CA SER A 745 -37.66 5.09 -7.19
C SER A 745 -36.98 3.72 -7.24
N SER A 746 -36.60 3.30 -8.44
CA SER A 746 -35.78 2.09 -8.62
C SER A 746 -34.31 2.39 -8.31
N THR A 747 -33.51 1.37 -8.00
CA THR A 747 -32.05 1.54 -7.82
C THR A 747 -31.40 2.25 -9.00
N GLN A 748 -31.77 1.87 -10.23
CA GLN A 748 -31.22 2.50 -11.44
C GLN A 748 -31.57 3.99 -11.51
N GLU A 749 -32.79 4.37 -11.13
CA GLU A 749 -33.16 5.80 -11.12
C GLU A 749 -32.31 6.57 -10.10
N LEU A 750 -32.08 6.02 -8.90
CA LEU A 750 -31.23 6.66 -7.88
C LEU A 750 -29.79 6.88 -8.37
N LEU A 751 -29.24 5.88 -9.08
CA LEU A 751 -27.93 5.97 -9.73
C LEU A 751 -27.94 6.99 -10.87
N ASP A 752 -28.98 6.99 -11.71
CA ASP A 752 -29.10 7.97 -12.80
C ASP A 752 -29.18 9.41 -12.27
N ARG A 753 -29.80 9.64 -11.10
CA ARG A 753 -29.79 10.96 -10.44
C ARG A 753 -28.39 11.37 -9.99
N PHE A 754 -27.60 10.42 -9.47
CA PHE A 754 -26.21 10.67 -9.10
C PHE A 754 -25.40 11.17 -10.32
N GLU A 755 -25.52 10.47 -11.45
CA GLU A 755 -24.78 10.81 -12.68
C GLU A 755 -25.28 12.12 -13.32
N GLN A 756 -26.59 12.41 -13.26
CA GLN A 756 -27.14 13.64 -13.83
C GLN A 756 -26.65 14.92 -13.13
N ASN A 757 -26.30 14.81 -11.85
CA ASN A 757 -25.72 15.91 -11.07
C ASN A 757 -24.19 15.99 -11.26
N TRP A 758 -23.56 14.95 -11.80
CA TRP A 758 -22.14 14.95 -12.18
C TRP A 758 -21.95 14.48 -13.63
N PRO A 759 -22.47 15.23 -14.62
CA PRO A 759 -22.55 14.77 -16.01
C PRO A 759 -21.18 14.63 -16.69
N THR A 760 -20.15 15.26 -16.13
CA THR A 760 -18.77 15.21 -16.65
C THR A 760 -17.96 14.05 -16.08
N ARG A 761 -18.56 13.17 -15.25
CA ARG A 761 -17.83 12.05 -14.62
C ARG A 761 -17.06 11.22 -15.66
N PRO A 762 -15.77 10.90 -15.41
CA PRO A 762 -15.01 11.08 -14.18
C PRO A 762 -14.27 12.42 -14.03
N GLU A 763 -14.52 13.40 -14.89
CA GLU A 763 -13.86 14.72 -14.82
C GLU A 763 -14.22 15.45 -13.52
N VAL A 764 -13.29 16.27 -13.06
CA VAL A 764 -13.47 17.14 -11.87
C VAL A 764 -14.68 18.07 -11.99
N LEU A 765 -15.25 18.43 -10.85
CA LEU A 765 -16.32 19.43 -10.77
C LEU A 765 -15.77 20.84 -10.78
N THR A 766 -16.38 21.69 -11.61
CA THR A 766 -16.00 23.12 -11.74
C THR A 766 -16.76 24.04 -10.78
N GLN A 767 -17.71 23.51 -10.02
CA GLN A 767 -18.48 24.20 -9.00
C GLN A 767 -18.97 23.19 -7.95
N LYS A 768 -19.32 23.67 -6.75
CA LYS A 768 -19.93 22.85 -5.71
C LYS A 768 -21.25 22.27 -6.22
N THR A 769 -21.45 20.98 -5.97
CA THR A 769 -22.67 20.27 -6.38
C THR A 769 -23.24 19.53 -5.18
N THR A 770 -24.56 19.43 -5.12
CA THR A 770 -25.27 18.69 -4.07
C THR A 770 -26.31 17.74 -4.66
N ILE A 771 -26.43 16.57 -4.05
CA ILE A 771 -27.52 15.63 -4.25
C ILE A 771 -28.13 15.20 -2.92
N VAL A 772 -29.45 15.18 -2.84
CA VAL A 772 -30.20 14.78 -1.64
C VAL A 772 -31.01 13.53 -1.94
N TYR A 773 -30.72 12.45 -1.22
CA TYR A 773 -31.52 11.23 -1.21
C TYR A 773 -32.46 11.23 0.01
N LEU A 774 -33.59 10.55 -0.14
CA LEU A 774 -34.59 10.41 0.90
C LEU A 774 -34.97 8.95 1.12
N SER A 775 -35.16 8.55 2.38
CA SER A 775 -35.66 7.24 2.81
C SER A 775 -36.63 7.38 3.99
N HIS A 776 -37.28 6.27 4.39
CA HIS A 776 -38.29 6.28 5.44
C HIS A 776 -38.07 5.18 6.48
N PRO A 777 -38.06 5.49 7.79
CA PRO A 777 -37.89 4.47 8.82
C PRO A 777 -39.06 3.49 8.88
N GLU A 778 -40.28 3.88 8.53
CA GLU A 778 -41.47 3.04 8.55
C GLU A 778 -41.47 1.92 7.50
N TRP A 779 -40.75 2.11 6.39
CA TRP A 779 -40.76 1.22 5.22
C TRP A 779 -39.35 0.83 4.77
N PHE A 780 -38.41 0.80 5.70
CA PHE A 780 -37.00 0.66 5.40
C PHE A 780 -36.62 -0.70 4.80
N ASP A 781 -37.49 -1.71 4.91
CA ASP A 781 -37.36 -2.98 4.20
C ASP A 781 -37.39 -2.82 2.67
N ARG A 782 -38.03 -1.76 2.16
CA ARG A 782 -38.07 -1.42 0.73
C ARG A 782 -36.88 -0.59 0.28
N ASP A 783 -36.34 0.22 1.19
CA ASP A 783 -35.18 1.08 0.93
C ASP A 783 -33.90 0.26 0.92
N THR A 784 -33.73 -0.63 1.90
CA THR A 784 -32.51 -1.40 2.16
C THR A 784 -31.91 -2.09 0.92
N PRO A 785 -32.66 -2.83 0.09
CA PRO A 785 -32.09 -3.47 -1.10
C PRO A 785 -31.47 -2.47 -2.08
N LYS A 786 -32.08 -1.29 -2.22
CA LYS A 786 -31.63 -0.24 -3.15
C LYS A 786 -30.42 0.50 -2.59
N LEU A 787 -30.41 0.78 -1.29
CA LEU A 787 -29.30 1.44 -0.61
C LEU A 787 -28.03 0.56 -0.56
N ASN A 788 -28.18 -0.77 -0.48
CA ASN A 788 -27.07 -1.72 -0.60
C ASN A 788 -26.37 -1.72 -1.97
N GLU A 789 -26.98 -1.12 -2.99
CA GLU A 789 -26.37 -0.92 -4.31
C GLU A 789 -25.92 0.54 -4.48
N LEU A 790 -26.74 1.50 -4.06
CA LEU A 790 -26.50 2.93 -4.22
C LEU A 790 -25.26 3.41 -3.46
N PHE A 791 -25.19 3.20 -2.15
CA PHE A 791 -24.10 3.75 -1.34
C PHE A 791 -22.73 3.15 -1.68
N PRO A 792 -22.57 1.83 -1.87
CA PRO A 792 -21.27 1.31 -2.32
C PRO A 792 -20.89 1.74 -3.74
N HIS A 793 -21.83 2.17 -4.59
CA HIS A 793 -21.50 2.81 -5.87
C HIS A 793 -20.96 4.23 -5.67
N ILE A 794 -21.65 5.04 -4.86
CA ILE A 794 -21.24 6.43 -4.57
C ILE A 794 -19.90 6.47 -3.84
N ASP A 795 -19.70 5.58 -2.87
CA ASP A 795 -18.54 5.53 -1.98
C ASP A 795 -17.23 5.15 -2.71
N GLN A 796 -17.30 4.62 -3.94
CA GLN A 796 -16.13 4.46 -4.83
C GLN A 796 -15.49 5.80 -5.22
N TYR A 797 -16.21 6.90 -5.03
CA TYR A 797 -15.77 8.27 -5.33
C TYR A 797 -15.55 9.10 -4.06
N SER A 798 -15.44 8.45 -2.91
CA SER A 798 -15.26 9.11 -1.61
C SER A 798 -13.94 9.85 -1.52
N TYR A 799 -14.00 11.13 -1.12
CA TYR A 799 -12.81 11.94 -0.85
C TYR A 799 -11.99 11.39 0.32
N LEU A 800 -12.65 10.82 1.33
CA LEU A 800 -11.96 10.20 2.48
C LEU A 800 -11.10 9.00 2.08
N LYS A 801 -11.39 8.40 0.92
CA LYS A 801 -10.62 7.30 0.33
C LYS A 801 -9.66 7.76 -0.77
N ASP A 802 -9.53 9.08 -0.96
CA ASP A 802 -8.77 9.70 -2.02
C ASP A 802 -9.14 9.17 -3.42
N ALA A 803 -10.44 8.92 -3.63
CA ALA A 803 -10.95 8.26 -4.84
C ALA A 803 -11.85 9.15 -5.70
N GLY A 804 -12.26 10.30 -5.19
CA GLY A 804 -13.15 11.23 -5.89
C GLY A 804 -13.55 12.44 -5.04
N PRO A 805 -14.44 13.30 -5.56
CA PRO A 805 -14.85 14.52 -4.88
C PRO A 805 -16.05 14.35 -3.96
N VAL A 806 -16.52 13.12 -3.71
CA VAL A 806 -17.74 12.89 -2.93
C VAL A 806 -17.49 13.07 -1.44
N LEU A 807 -18.35 13.88 -0.82
CA LEU A 807 -18.42 14.08 0.63
C LEU A 807 -19.84 13.83 1.12
N TYR A 808 -19.96 13.01 2.17
CA TYR A 808 -21.21 12.82 2.86
C TYR A 808 -21.37 13.84 3.99
N ILE A 809 -22.47 14.58 3.98
CA ILE A 809 -22.74 15.64 4.97
C ILE A 809 -24.23 15.66 5.36
N ASN A 810 -24.57 16.40 6.42
CA ASN A 810 -25.95 16.68 6.83
C ASN A 810 -26.43 18.07 6.33
N PHE A 811 -27.68 18.43 6.62
CA PHE A 811 -28.23 19.74 6.25
C PHE A 811 -27.68 20.93 7.04
N ASP A 812 -27.27 20.76 8.30
CA ASP A 812 -26.68 21.82 9.11
C ASP A 812 -25.33 22.27 8.51
N ASP A 813 -24.45 21.31 8.20
CA ASP A 813 -23.16 21.53 7.53
C ASP A 813 -23.36 22.17 6.15
N LEU A 814 -24.32 21.65 5.38
CA LEU A 814 -24.65 22.17 4.07
C LEU A 814 -25.12 23.63 4.14
N TYR A 815 -25.92 24.00 5.14
CA TYR A 815 -26.30 25.38 5.38
C TYR A 815 -25.10 26.24 5.79
N HIS A 816 -24.16 25.74 6.56
CA HIS A 816 -22.94 26.49 6.87
C HIS A 816 -22.13 26.79 5.59
N ILE A 817 -22.06 25.85 4.66
CA ILE A 817 -21.34 25.99 3.39
C ILE A 817 -22.04 26.99 2.45
N TRP A 818 -23.36 26.95 2.31
CA TRP A 818 -24.11 27.83 1.39
C TRP A 818 -24.59 29.13 2.03
N GLY A 819 -25.06 29.06 3.27
CA GLY A 819 -25.80 30.11 3.96
C GLY A 819 -24.96 31.24 4.52
N ILE A 820 -23.70 31.00 4.87
CA ILE A 820 -22.83 31.99 5.55
C ILE A 820 -22.02 32.85 4.56
N THR A 821 -22.04 32.55 3.26
CA THR A 821 -21.20 33.21 2.24
C THR A 821 -21.43 34.72 2.02
N ASN A 822 -22.19 35.43 2.86
CA ASN A 822 -22.31 36.90 2.77
C ASN A 822 -22.42 37.66 4.12
N THR A 823 -22.07 37.06 5.27
CA THR A 823 -22.04 37.81 6.53
C THR A 823 -20.77 37.54 7.32
N ILE A 824 -19.85 38.51 7.23
CA ILE A 824 -18.65 38.74 8.07
C ILE A 824 -17.39 37.99 7.62
N LYS A 825 -16.61 38.64 6.76
CA LYS A 825 -15.16 38.81 6.97
C LYS A 825 -14.90 40.27 7.30
#